data_AF-A0AAD2JKV4-F1
#
_entry.id   AF-A0AAD2JKV4-F1
#
_cell.length_a   1.000
_cell.length_b   1.000
_cell.length_c   1.000
_cell.angle_alpha   90.00
_cell.angle_beta   90.00
_cell.angle_gamma   90.00
#
_symmetry.space_group_name_H-M   'P 1'
#
loop_
_entity.id
_entity.type
_entity.pdbx_description
1 polymer ?
#
loop_
_entity_poly.entity_id
_entity_poly.type
_entity_poly.pdbx_seq_one_letter_code
_entity_poly.pdbx_strand_id
1 'polypeptide(L)'
;MESIGITPAVFLGNEQLHADEFYSIYCSSVPEYFIWHKEQRNRLQKHAEEWDQLNYYLIECTETYQKCGGTADRLGPLPFHIKVASETKRLLLIHWTKPAPLEEFLEPPSGGFDWRVPPWLLENLQQEIAKRFSTHEKQILKYANYTQARLLSVKFQSHDHGQGSYDQSRRSPEEPNFLQVYHDLWRVFFTPNPRIAKQIEQYMGDFQLQPGAYITVHLRALYAVEERQEDLVEWWSTNSINCATTKLPIHTRHLPLVFVSDSDLAVEMAAKQAHTMEKFHGIRVLHRPHATTPLHLEKTGNRTSSSASDFDDIFVDLYTIGMSRCTVFNMGGFGRLGSAIGYNSSCIFRTMATMIKCNPPQGMQPHLRGPQRELSSPLFLPPMMEGSTTAKSLNKSPNSSKSSGSNLPPMMDEPEVTQIESITQSQLLYATFFNTSETPNLWKASDKIPKWMKKYFRWHREQRKAMLNPENWRSMRLLLMECLDTHESCGGTSDRLKPLPSLIRMAHISNRLLLIHWTRPAKLEEFLLPPKGGMDWRVPNWLHPFLIGYSFESPKAVDPRPAIQSKHQSVSVRYQSYDAGQGWYDSEKKEAEATFNELYHDIWRVFFTPALPIAKAIKDFMGENGLFPGHYSSAHVRVLYALKTTPIPRIMRWTKNGLNCASHLRPGKPIFLASDSHQATQIAEEYAKKRNTTIHIHPNNPDPPLHLDKAEDVNDHSTPRRSPSDYYDTFIDLYIMAFGQCVFISKGGYGHWANLIGGNTTCIYKQKRAKSGIQNPCNWTFAADTTPHENLRITEALFNEPVLQAAR
;
A
#
# COMPACT_ATOMS: atom_id res chain seq x y z
N MET A 1 43.84 -35.72 26.56
CA MET A 1 43.67 -34.82 27.71
C MET A 1 44.74 -33.75 27.59
N GLU A 2 44.38 -32.60 27.03
CA GLU A 2 45.10 -31.33 27.17
C GLU A 2 44.12 -30.23 26.74
N SER A 3 43.92 -29.25 27.61
CA SER A 3 42.91 -28.20 27.55
C SER A 3 43.42 -27.01 26.75
N ILE A 4 42.72 -26.65 25.68
CA ILE A 4 42.96 -25.38 24.97
C ILE A 4 42.13 -24.30 25.67
N GLY A 5 42.82 -23.45 26.43
CA GLY A 5 42.26 -22.24 27.01
C GLY A 5 42.13 -21.13 25.97
N ILE A 6 40.92 -20.62 25.78
CA ILE A 6 40.64 -19.43 24.98
C ILE A 6 40.52 -18.25 25.94
N THR A 7 41.42 -17.29 25.84
CA THR A 7 41.34 -15.98 26.52
C THR A 7 40.45 -15.03 25.72
N PRO A 8 39.58 -14.22 26.36
CA PRO A 8 38.79 -13.21 25.67
C PRO A 8 39.63 -11.94 25.47
N ALA A 9 39.73 -11.50 24.22
CA ALA A 9 40.33 -10.21 23.86
C ALA A 9 39.38 -9.08 24.25
N VAL A 10 39.85 -8.19 25.13
CA VAL A 10 39.18 -6.92 25.47
C VAL A 10 39.50 -5.91 24.37
N PHE A 11 38.51 -5.59 23.53
CA PHE A 11 38.57 -4.46 22.60
C PHE A 11 38.02 -3.21 23.28
N LEU A 12 38.89 -2.27 23.60
CA LEU A 12 38.55 -0.87 23.89
C LEU A 12 38.94 -0.06 22.65
N GLY A 13 37.98 0.22 21.77
CA GLY A 13 38.17 1.02 20.56
C GLY A 13 36.98 1.96 20.32
N ASN A 14 37.27 3.27 20.28
CA ASN A 14 36.43 4.41 19.89
C ASN A 14 34.98 4.13 19.43
N GLU A 15 34.03 4.16 20.37
CA GLU A 15 32.57 4.15 20.10
C GLU A 15 32.05 5.43 19.40
N GLN A 16 32.87 6.48 19.28
CA GLN A 16 32.41 7.78 18.81
C GLN A 16 32.38 7.94 17.27
N LEU A 17 33.11 7.10 16.52
CA LEU A 17 33.26 7.24 15.07
C LEU A 17 32.09 6.67 14.24
N HIS A 18 31.24 5.81 14.79
CA HIS A 18 30.10 5.24 14.05
C HIS A 18 28.80 6.05 14.16
N ALA A 19 28.70 6.97 15.11
CA ALA A 19 27.50 7.79 15.27
C ALA A 19 27.36 8.81 14.12
N ASP A 20 28.44 9.48 13.75
CA ASP A 20 28.41 10.57 12.75
C ASP A 20 28.10 10.10 11.32
N GLU A 21 28.55 8.90 10.91
CA GLU A 21 28.19 8.31 9.61
C GLU A 21 26.72 7.83 9.56
N PHE A 22 26.18 7.40 10.70
CA PHE A 22 24.79 6.97 10.82
C PHE A 22 23.84 8.15 10.64
N TYR A 23 24.20 9.35 11.10
CA TYR A 23 23.31 10.51 11.12
C TYR A 23 23.05 11.18 9.75
N SER A 24 23.85 10.90 8.72
CA SER A 24 23.69 11.58 7.41
C SER A 24 22.52 11.09 6.55
N ILE A 25 21.91 9.94 6.87
CA ILE A 25 20.90 9.27 6.01
C ILE A 25 19.46 9.53 6.47
N TYR A 26 19.23 10.03 7.68
CA TYR A 26 17.89 10.21 8.23
C TYR A 26 17.28 11.57 7.91
N CYS A 27 15.95 11.67 7.97
CA CYS A 27 15.26 12.96 8.12
C CYS A 27 16.00 13.78 9.19
N SER A 28 16.33 15.04 8.90
CA SER A 28 17.11 15.92 9.78
C SER A 28 16.66 15.92 11.25
N SER A 29 15.38 15.63 11.52
CA SER A 29 14.81 15.65 12.88
C SER A 29 14.93 14.34 13.69
N VAL A 30 15.25 13.18 13.11
CA VAL A 30 15.33 11.91 13.87
C VAL A 30 16.61 11.83 14.71
N PRO A 31 17.82 12.09 14.16
CA PRO A 31 19.05 12.20 14.94
C PRO A 31 18.95 13.19 16.11
N GLU A 32 18.47 14.40 15.83
CA GLU A 32 18.26 15.45 16.83
C GLU A 32 17.29 15.00 17.93
N TYR A 33 16.24 14.25 17.55
CA TYR A 33 15.29 13.72 18.51
C TYR A 33 15.91 12.67 19.45
N PHE A 34 16.82 11.83 18.97
CA PHE A 34 17.50 10.85 19.84
C PHE A 34 18.43 11.51 20.85
N ILE A 35 19.16 12.54 20.43
CA ILE A 35 19.99 13.36 21.33
C ILE A 35 19.08 14.02 22.39
N TRP A 36 18.04 14.71 21.93
CA TRP A 36 17.07 15.36 22.82
C TRP A 36 16.41 14.38 23.80
N HIS A 37 16.00 13.20 23.32
CA HIS A 37 15.37 12.17 24.14
C HIS A 37 16.33 11.68 25.23
N LYS A 38 17.58 11.36 24.87
CA LYS A 38 18.62 10.95 25.82
C LYS A 38 18.89 12.01 26.88
N GLU A 39 18.95 13.29 26.51
CA GLU A 39 19.08 14.41 27.45
C GLU A 39 17.90 14.49 28.41
N GLN A 40 16.66 14.39 27.90
CA GLN A 40 15.47 14.41 28.76
C GLN A 40 15.39 13.18 29.67
N ARG A 41 15.80 12.00 29.21
CA ARG A 41 15.91 10.79 30.04
C ARG A 41 16.90 10.99 31.19
N ASN A 42 18.10 11.49 30.88
CA ASN A 42 19.11 11.78 31.90
C ASN A 42 18.65 12.85 32.90
N ARG A 43 17.90 13.86 32.42
CA ARG A 43 17.28 14.88 33.27
C ARG A 43 16.27 14.25 34.23
N LEU A 44 15.32 13.47 33.73
CA LEU A 44 14.33 12.78 34.57
C LEU A 44 14.95 11.82 35.58
N GLN A 45 16.06 11.17 35.23
CA GLN A 45 16.77 10.28 36.16
C GLN A 45 17.41 11.05 37.33
N LYS A 46 17.84 12.30 37.10
CA LYS A 46 18.43 13.17 38.13
C LYS A 46 17.38 13.99 38.89
N HIS A 47 16.28 14.32 38.23
CA HIS A 47 15.24 15.25 38.67
C HIS A 47 13.86 14.65 38.39
N ALA A 48 13.47 13.63 39.15
CA ALA A 48 12.19 12.94 38.97
C ALA A 48 10.99 13.87 39.18
N GLU A 49 11.16 14.92 39.98
CA GLU A 49 10.17 15.97 40.24
C GLU A 49 9.82 16.80 39.01
N GLU A 50 10.68 16.86 37.98
CA GLU A 50 10.45 17.65 36.77
C GLU A 50 9.64 16.91 35.70
N TRP A 51 9.09 15.74 36.02
CA TRP A 51 8.33 14.94 35.07
C TRP A 51 7.14 15.70 34.48
N ASP A 52 6.55 16.63 35.21
CA ASP A 52 5.41 17.42 34.77
C ASP A 52 5.74 18.51 33.75
N GLN A 53 7.03 18.80 33.55
CA GLN A 53 7.52 19.76 32.57
C GLN A 53 7.67 19.17 31.16
N LEU A 54 7.51 17.85 31.01
CA LEU A 54 7.68 17.15 29.74
C LEU A 54 6.35 16.65 29.20
N ASN A 55 6.27 16.56 27.87
CA ASN A 55 5.20 15.86 27.18
C ASN A 55 5.63 14.43 26.89
N TYR A 56 4.71 13.47 26.98
CA TYR A 56 4.96 12.04 26.80
C TYR A 56 4.17 11.48 25.63
N TYR A 57 4.80 10.54 24.92
CA TYR A 57 4.17 9.68 23.94
C TYR A 57 4.34 8.24 24.43
N LEU A 58 3.30 7.67 25.00
CA LEU A 58 3.34 6.35 25.64
C LEU A 58 2.70 5.32 24.71
N ILE A 59 3.50 4.41 24.15
CA ILE A 59 2.99 3.22 23.49
C ILE A 59 2.67 2.21 24.58
N GLU A 60 1.45 1.68 24.61
CA GLU A 60 1.07 0.78 25.67
C GLU A 60 0.35 -0.49 25.22
N CYS A 61 0.64 -1.56 25.97
CA CYS A 61 -0.15 -2.77 26.00
C CYS A 61 -0.10 -3.36 27.41
N THR A 62 -1.12 -3.04 28.20
CA THR A 62 -1.25 -3.50 29.58
C THR A 62 -2.39 -4.50 29.74
N GLU A 63 -2.52 -5.07 30.93
CA GLU A 63 -3.62 -5.96 31.29
C GLU A 63 -5.00 -5.30 31.17
N THR A 64 -5.09 -3.97 31.30
CA THR A 64 -6.34 -3.22 31.14
C THR A 64 -6.87 -3.27 29.71
N TYR A 65 -6.03 -3.63 28.73
CA TYR A 65 -6.46 -3.85 27.36
C TYR A 65 -6.99 -5.26 27.13
N GLN A 66 -8.24 -5.33 26.66
CA GLN A 66 -8.86 -6.61 26.28
C GLN A 66 -8.03 -7.35 25.21
N LYS A 67 -7.47 -6.61 24.25
CA LYS A 67 -6.61 -7.12 23.17
C LYS A 67 -5.48 -6.13 22.88
N CYS A 68 -4.28 -6.62 22.60
CA CYS A 68 -3.13 -5.80 22.24
C CYS A 68 -2.52 -6.08 20.87
N GLY A 69 -3.08 -6.99 20.07
CA GLY A 69 -2.46 -7.40 18.80
C GLY A 69 -1.20 -8.23 19.03
N GLY A 70 -0.63 -8.77 17.96
CA GLY A 70 0.59 -9.58 18.01
C GLY A 70 1.87 -8.73 18.05
N THR A 71 3.04 -9.36 18.04
CA THR A 71 4.35 -8.69 18.08
C THR A 71 4.49 -7.64 16.98
N ALA A 72 4.07 -8.01 15.76
CA ALA A 72 4.11 -7.13 14.59
C ALA A 72 3.19 -5.93 14.71
N ASP A 73 2.00 -6.08 15.29
CA ASP A 73 1.07 -4.95 15.45
C ASP A 73 1.62 -3.90 16.43
N ARG A 74 2.43 -4.33 17.40
CA ARG A 74 2.98 -3.49 18.47
C ARG A 74 4.30 -2.83 18.10
N LEU A 75 5.20 -3.58 17.48
CA LEU A 75 6.55 -3.10 17.16
C LEU A 75 6.69 -2.67 15.70
N GLY A 76 5.91 -3.26 14.79
CA GLY A 76 5.88 -2.88 13.38
C GLY A 76 5.70 -1.38 13.16
N PRO A 77 4.92 -0.65 13.96
CA PRO A 77 4.76 0.79 13.79
C PRO A 77 5.87 1.70 14.35
N LEU A 78 7.02 1.15 14.72
CA LEU A 78 8.10 1.92 15.36
C LEU A 78 8.49 3.22 14.62
N PRO A 79 8.75 3.25 13.29
CA PRO A 79 9.10 4.50 12.60
C PRO A 79 8.00 5.55 12.68
N PHE A 80 6.72 5.13 12.58
CA PHE A 80 5.58 6.01 12.72
C PHE A 80 5.55 6.66 14.11
N HIS A 81 5.74 5.87 15.18
CA HIS A 81 5.75 6.39 16.54
C HIS A 81 6.90 7.38 16.81
N ILE A 82 8.10 7.06 16.32
CA ILE A 82 9.27 7.95 16.47
C ILE A 82 9.02 9.27 15.75
N LYS A 83 8.46 9.23 14.54
CA LYS A 83 8.13 10.44 13.79
C LYS A 83 7.14 11.32 14.53
N VAL A 84 6.05 10.74 15.03
CA VAL A 84 5.05 11.50 15.79
C VAL A 84 5.65 12.10 17.06
N ALA A 85 6.45 11.32 17.80
CA ALA A 85 7.10 11.81 19.01
C ALA A 85 8.12 12.93 18.72
N SER A 86 8.90 12.81 17.65
CA SER A 86 9.87 13.82 17.18
C SER A 86 9.18 15.12 16.77
N GLU A 87 8.15 15.04 15.93
CA GLU A 87 7.42 16.22 15.43
C GLU A 87 6.67 16.97 16.52
N THR A 88 6.26 16.26 17.58
CA THR A 88 5.50 16.85 18.70
C THR A 88 6.31 17.08 19.96
N LYS A 89 7.63 16.85 19.90
CA LYS A 89 8.58 17.00 21.02
C LYS A 89 8.09 16.30 22.29
N ARG A 90 7.66 15.05 22.13
CA ARG A 90 7.19 14.17 23.21
C ARG A 90 8.24 13.12 23.52
N LEU A 91 8.44 12.82 24.80
CA LEU A 91 9.29 11.73 25.24
C LEU A 91 8.60 10.39 24.94
N LEU A 92 9.09 9.68 23.91
CA LEU A 92 8.60 8.35 23.55
C LEU A 92 8.99 7.31 24.59
N LEU A 93 8.00 6.59 25.11
CA LEU A 93 8.16 5.48 26.04
C LEU A 93 7.29 4.29 25.60
N ILE A 94 7.68 3.07 25.96
CA ILE A 94 6.94 1.84 25.70
C ILE A 94 6.62 1.17 27.05
N HIS A 95 5.33 0.96 27.31
CA HIS A 95 4.82 0.23 28.46
C HIS A 95 4.00 -0.97 28.03
N TRP A 96 4.67 -2.10 27.90
CA TRP A 96 4.06 -3.36 27.51
C TRP A 96 4.19 -4.31 28.68
N THR A 97 3.08 -4.80 29.23
CA THR A 97 3.06 -5.80 30.31
C THR A 97 2.32 -7.10 29.97
N LYS A 98 1.56 -7.15 28.87
CA LYS A 98 0.75 -8.32 28.49
C LYS A 98 1.29 -9.01 27.23
N PRO A 99 1.60 -10.32 27.21
CA PRO A 99 1.47 -11.29 28.30
C PRO A 99 2.61 -11.22 29.33
N ALA A 100 3.71 -10.54 29.01
CA ALA A 100 4.81 -10.24 29.90
C ALA A 100 5.41 -8.87 29.53
N PRO A 101 6.24 -8.26 30.42
CA PRO A 101 7.02 -7.07 30.10
C PRO A 101 7.83 -7.20 28.80
N LEU A 102 7.99 -6.11 28.03
CA LEU A 102 8.80 -6.16 26.80
C LEU A 102 10.27 -6.45 27.12
N GLU A 103 10.73 -6.03 28.30
CA GLU A 103 12.07 -6.20 28.87
C GLU A 103 12.45 -7.68 29.06
N GLU A 104 11.47 -8.58 29.19
CA GLU A 104 11.69 -10.04 29.20
C GLU A 104 12.20 -10.56 27.84
N PHE A 105 12.01 -9.78 26.78
CA PHE A 105 12.32 -10.18 25.41
C PHE A 105 13.35 -9.30 24.72
N LEU A 106 13.23 -7.98 24.90
CA LEU A 106 14.04 -6.95 24.26
C LEU A 106 14.49 -5.94 25.30
N GLU A 107 15.75 -5.53 25.23
CA GLU A 107 16.34 -4.50 26.09
C GLU A 107 16.82 -3.32 25.23
N PRO A 108 16.90 -2.10 25.77
CA PRO A 108 17.64 -1.02 25.10
C PRO A 108 19.12 -1.40 24.94
N PRO A 109 19.70 -1.27 23.74
CA PRO A 109 21.13 -1.52 23.54
C PRO A 109 21.97 -0.45 24.26
N SER A 110 23.19 -0.81 24.66
CA SER A 110 24.15 0.14 25.22
C SER A 110 24.40 1.29 24.24
N GLY A 111 24.27 2.53 24.73
CA GLY A 111 24.37 3.74 23.91
C GLY A 111 23.15 4.02 23.02
N GLY A 112 22.15 3.14 23.00
CA GLY A 112 20.93 3.25 22.20
C GLY A 112 19.83 4.09 22.84
N PHE A 113 18.59 3.83 22.41
CA PHE A 113 17.40 4.55 22.82
C PHE A 113 16.70 3.86 24.00
N ASP A 114 16.74 4.46 25.19
CA ASP A 114 16.08 3.92 26.39
C ASP A 114 14.58 4.23 26.41
N TRP A 115 13.79 3.33 25.83
CA TRP A 115 12.34 3.46 25.71
C TRP A 115 11.56 3.06 26.98
N ARG A 116 12.22 2.54 28.02
CA ARG A 116 11.56 1.96 29.20
C ARG A 116 10.90 3.04 30.07
N VAL A 117 9.74 2.72 30.65
CA VAL A 117 9.10 3.58 31.65
C VAL A 117 9.72 3.33 33.03
N PRO A 118 10.35 4.34 33.67
CA PRO A 118 10.81 4.19 35.04
C PRO A 118 9.63 3.85 35.98
N PRO A 119 9.78 2.91 36.92
CA PRO A 119 8.68 2.53 37.82
C PRO A 119 8.03 3.72 38.53
N TRP A 120 8.84 4.67 39.02
CA TRP A 120 8.37 5.89 39.69
C TRP A 120 7.56 6.82 38.76
N LEU A 121 7.83 6.80 37.46
CA LEU A 121 7.12 7.62 36.48
C LEU A 121 5.79 6.96 36.11
N LEU A 122 5.73 5.64 36.10
CA LEU A 122 4.55 4.89 35.69
C LEU A 122 3.33 5.24 36.54
N GLU A 123 3.48 5.35 37.87
CA GLU A 123 2.40 5.72 38.78
C GLU A 123 1.82 7.10 38.43
N ASN A 124 2.68 8.08 38.14
CA ASN A 124 2.29 9.43 37.74
C ASN A 124 1.58 9.43 36.38
N LEU A 125 2.11 8.70 35.40
CA LEU A 125 1.48 8.58 34.08
C LEU A 125 0.10 7.92 34.20
N GLN A 126 -0.06 6.87 35.02
CA GLN A 126 -1.34 6.20 35.22
C GLN A 126 -2.42 7.11 35.81
N GLN A 127 -2.05 8.06 36.66
CA GLN A 127 -3.00 9.05 37.18
C GLN A 127 -3.50 10.01 36.08
N GLU A 128 -2.64 10.37 35.12
CA GLU A 128 -2.98 11.22 33.96
C GLU A 128 -3.80 10.49 32.89
N ILE A 129 -3.65 9.16 32.78
CA ILE A 129 -4.28 8.30 31.76
C ILE A 129 -5.82 8.31 31.80
N ALA A 130 -6.44 8.83 32.87
CA ALA A 130 -7.90 8.94 32.99
C ALA A 130 -8.61 9.66 31.82
N LYS A 131 -7.87 10.37 30.93
CA LYS A 131 -8.39 11.05 29.72
C LYS A 131 -7.86 10.45 28.39
N ARG A 132 -8.34 9.25 28.09
CA ARG A 132 -8.55 8.50 26.83
C ARG A 132 -7.55 8.52 25.64
N PHE A 133 -7.43 7.29 25.16
CA PHE A 133 -6.64 6.65 24.12
C PHE A 133 -7.17 6.82 22.69
N SER A 134 -6.29 6.77 21.71
CA SER A 134 -6.65 6.48 20.32
C SER A 134 -6.05 5.15 19.89
N THR A 135 -6.88 4.29 19.30
CA THR A 135 -6.43 3.09 18.59
C THR A 135 -6.20 3.32 17.10
N HIS A 136 -6.50 4.53 16.60
CA HIS A 136 -6.60 4.80 15.18
C HIS A 136 -5.63 5.89 14.75
N GLU A 137 -4.87 5.60 13.69
CA GLU A 137 -3.83 6.46 13.10
C GLU A 137 -4.23 7.93 13.01
N LYS A 138 -5.42 8.19 12.45
CA LYS A 138 -5.94 9.55 12.23
C LYS A 138 -6.15 10.31 13.52
N GLN A 139 -6.58 9.63 14.60
CA GLN A 139 -6.76 10.33 15.87
C GLN A 139 -5.42 10.46 16.61
N ILE A 140 -4.46 9.53 16.45
CA ILE A 140 -3.09 9.72 16.95
C ILE A 140 -2.51 11.02 16.38
N LEU A 141 -2.53 11.21 15.06
CA LEU A 141 -2.04 12.44 14.43
C LEU A 141 -2.81 13.69 14.88
N LYS A 142 -4.13 13.58 15.03
CA LYS A 142 -4.97 14.68 15.53
C LYS A 142 -4.59 15.08 16.97
N TYR A 143 -4.41 14.10 17.86
CA TYR A 143 -4.10 14.33 19.26
C TYR A 143 -2.63 14.67 19.49
N ALA A 144 -1.72 14.19 18.65
CA ALA A 144 -0.32 14.55 18.69
C ALA A 144 -0.14 16.07 18.55
N ASN A 145 -0.92 16.70 17.66
CA ASN A 145 -0.96 18.15 17.49
C ASN A 145 -1.63 18.92 18.65
N TYR A 146 -2.24 18.22 19.62
CA TYR A 146 -2.84 18.86 20.79
C TYR A 146 -1.78 19.10 21.87
N THR A 147 -1.12 20.27 21.79
CA THR A 147 -0.01 20.65 22.68
C THR A 147 -0.40 20.75 24.15
N GLN A 148 -1.69 20.89 24.47
CA GLN A 148 -2.17 20.93 25.86
C GLN A 148 -2.25 19.55 26.52
N ALA A 149 -2.27 18.45 25.75
CA ALA A 149 -2.21 17.12 26.33
C ALA A 149 -0.76 16.79 26.67
N ARG A 150 -0.45 16.70 27.97
CA ARG A 150 0.86 16.29 28.45
C ARG A 150 1.18 14.85 28.05
N LEU A 151 0.25 13.93 28.27
CA LEU A 151 0.40 12.52 27.93
C LEU A 151 -0.46 12.16 26.71
N LEU A 152 0.17 11.58 25.69
CA LEU A 152 -0.51 10.90 24.60
C LEU A 152 -0.28 9.39 24.73
N SER A 153 -1.31 8.68 25.21
CA SER A 153 -1.27 7.23 25.38
C SER A 153 -1.88 6.52 24.16
N VAL A 154 -1.12 5.62 23.55
CA VAL A 154 -1.39 5.08 22.22
C VAL A 154 -1.33 3.56 22.23
N LYS A 155 -2.40 2.95 21.69
CA LYS A 155 -2.42 1.55 21.31
C LYS A 155 -2.67 1.46 19.80
N PHE A 156 -1.62 1.46 19.01
CA PHE A 156 -1.77 1.51 17.57
C PHE A 156 -1.87 0.10 16.95
N GLN A 157 -2.82 -0.07 16.04
CA GLN A 157 -2.99 -1.30 15.27
C GLN A 157 -3.40 -0.92 13.85
N SER A 158 -2.55 -1.25 12.88
CA SER A 158 -2.85 -1.06 11.47
C SER A 158 -2.28 -2.20 10.64
N HIS A 159 -2.97 -2.57 9.56
CA HIS A 159 -2.52 -3.64 8.68
C HIS A 159 -1.21 -3.34 7.95
N ASP A 160 -0.89 -2.05 7.77
CA ASP A 160 0.34 -1.62 7.11
C ASP A 160 1.44 -1.19 8.08
N HIS A 161 1.20 -1.33 9.39
CA HIS A 161 2.05 -0.86 10.47
C HIS A 161 2.34 0.65 10.44
N GLY A 162 1.48 1.46 9.83
CA GLY A 162 1.68 2.92 9.76
C GLY A 162 2.69 3.34 8.70
N GLN A 163 3.09 2.41 7.83
CA GLN A 163 3.94 2.70 6.67
C GLN A 163 3.31 3.80 5.81
N GLY A 164 2.00 3.69 5.52
CA GLY A 164 1.29 4.66 4.69
C GLY A 164 1.38 6.08 5.25
N SER A 165 1.17 6.29 6.55
CA SER A 165 1.30 7.63 7.14
C SER A 165 2.73 8.09 7.25
N TYR A 166 3.68 7.22 7.58
CA TYR A 166 5.09 7.59 7.62
C TYR A 166 5.56 8.09 6.24
N ASP A 167 5.30 7.31 5.19
CA ASP A 167 5.72 7.61 3.82
C ASP A 167 5.00 8.85 3.25
N GLN A 168 3.70 9.02 3.56
CA GLN A 168 2.91 10.19 3.13
C GLN A 168 3.28 11.49 3.85
N SER A 169 3.86 11.40 5.05
CA SER A 169 4.28 12.56 5.84
C SER A 169 5.73 12.94 5.60
N ARG A 170 6.47 12.25 4.71
CA ARG A 170 7.83 12.64 4.34
C ARG A 170 7.83 14.06 3.78
N ARG A 171 8.77 14.89 4.24
CA ARG A 171 8.88 16.30 3.79
C ARG A 171 9.39 16.39 2.37
N SER A 172 10.20 15.42 1.98
CA SER A 172 10.74 15.32 0.63
C SER A 172 10.88 13.85 0.19
N PRO A 173 10.96 13.58 -1.12
CA PRO A 173 11.16 12.24 -1.67
C PRO A 173 12.49 11.58 -1.27
N GLU A 174 13.51 12.41 -1.00
CA GLU A 174 14.86 12.00 -0.60
C GLU A 174 14.92 11.53 0.86
N GLU A 175 13.96 11.92 1.70
CA GLU A 175 13.83 11.35 3.04
C GLU A 175 13.64 9.82 2.93
N PRO A 176 14.32 9.01 3.73
CA PRO A 176 14.17 7.57 3.66
C PRO A 176 12.73 7.16 3.95
N ASN A 177 12.21 6.21 3.19
CA ASN A 177 10.90 5.63 3.42
C ASN A 177 10.90 4.74 4.67
N PHE A 178 9.70 4.34 5.10
CA PHE A 178 9.47 3.54 6.30
C PHE A 178 10.37 2.31 6.40
N LEU A 179 10.55 1.58 5.29
CA LEU A 179 11.33 0.34 5.28
C LEU A 179 12.83 0.60 5.20
N GLN A 180 13.25 1.72 4.62
CA GLN A 180 14.65 2.13 4.61
C GLN A 180 15.15 2.49 6.01
N VAL A 181 14.32 3.10 6.85
CA VAL A 181 14.72 3.43 8.23
C VAL A 181 14.51 2.29 9.24
N TYR A 182 13.68 1.30 8.92
CA TYR A 182 13.21 0.33 9.93
C TYR A 182 14.34 -0.48 10.57
N HIS A 183 15.22 -1.05 9.75
CA HIS A 183 16.35 -1.88 10.19
C HIS A 183 17.21 -1.13 11.22
N ASP A 184 17.55 0.09 10.88
CA ASP A 184 18.44 0.90 11.69
C ASP A 184 17.77 1.39 12.98
N LEU A 185 16.50 1.79 12.91
CA LEU A 185 15.70 2.13 14.08
C LEU A 185 15.58 0.95 15.03
N TRP A 186 15.39 -0.26 14.51
CA TRP A 186 15.34 -1.48 15.32
C TRP A 186 16.62 -1.67 16.13
N ARG A 187 17.79 -1.54 15.49
CA ARG A 187 19.10 -1.69 16.15
C ARG A 187 19.39 -0.61 17.19
N VAL A 188 18.80 0.57 17.05
CA VAL A 188 18.92 1.65 18.03
C VAL A 188 18.01 1.41 19.25
N PHE A 189 16.84 0.80 19.04
CA PHE A 189 15.84 0.60 20.09
C PHE A 189 16.01 -0.70 20.85
N PHE A 190 16.41 -1.77 20.16
CA PHE A 190 16.28 -3.12 20.69
C PHE A 190 17.56 -3.93 20.50
N THR A 191 17.94 -4.62 21.57
CA THR A 191 18.80 -5.80 21.56
C THR A 191 18.03 -6.93 22.24
N PRO A 192 18.17 -8.21 21.85
CA PRO A 192 17.48 -9.28 22.53
C PRO A 192 17.95 -9.39 23.99
N ASN A 193 17.03 -9.73 24.89
CA ASN A 193 17.38 -10.10 26.27
C ASN A 193 18.44 -11.22 26.25
N PRO A 194 19.43 -11.25 27.17
CA PRO A 194 20.50 -12.25 27.17
C PRO A 194 20.04 -13.71 27.07
N ARG A 195 18.87 -14.06 27.65
CA ARG A 195 18.25 -15.38 27.52
C ARG A 195 17.93 -15.70 26.06
N ILE A 196 17.31 -14.76 25.35
CA ILE A 196 16.90 -14.90 23.95
C ILE A 196 18.11 -14.83 23.02
N ALA A 197 19.05 -13.93 23.29
CA ALA A 197 20.32 -13.84 22.57
C ALA A 197 21.03 -15.20 22.54
N LYS A 198 21.14 -15.86 23.71
CA LYS A 198 21.71 -17.20 23.84
C LYS A 198 20.95 -18.25 23.01
N GLN A 199 19.62 -18.19 22.99
CA GLN A 199 18.81 -19.11 22.17
C GLN A 199 18.99 -18.87 20.67
N ILE A 200 19.14 -17.60 20.23
CA ILE A 200 19.44 -17.27 18.84
C ILE A 200 20.83 -17.79 18.46
N GLU A 201 21.85 -17.56 19.30
CA GLU A 201 23.21 -18.05 19.08
C GLU A 201 23.25 -19.58 19.01
N GLN A 202 22.57 -20.26 19.94
CA GLN A 202 22.46 -21.71 19.93
C GLN A 202 21.77 -22.20 18.66
N TYR A 203 20.62 -21.61 18.28
CA TYR A 203 19.89 -21.98 17.06
C TYR A 203 20.75 -21.78 15.80
N MET A 204 21.41 -20.63 15.67
CA MET A 204 22.31 -20.34 14.56
C MET A 204 23.49 -21.32 14.52
N GLY A 205 24.06 -21.67 15.67
CA GLY A 205 25.15 -22.64 15.80
C GLY A 205 24.74 -24.06 15.42
N ASP A 206 23.63 -24.56 15.98
CA ASP A 206 23.09 -25.90 15.74
C ASP A 206 22.81 -26.15 14.25
N PHE A 207 22.32 -25.12 13.55
CA PHE A 207 21.99 -25.18 12.13
C PHE A 207 23.11 -24.68 11.20
N GLN A 208 24.26 -24.26 11.75
CA GLN A 208 25.39 -23.69 11.01
C GLN A 208 24.99 -22.49 10.14
N LEU A 209 24.06 -21.68 10.64
CA LEU A 209 23.59 -20.47 9.98
C LEU A 209 24.57 -19.32 10.22
N GLN A 210 24.75 -18.50 9.19
CA GLN A 210 25.50 -17.23 9.27
C GLN A 210 24.58 -16.11 8.79
N PRO A 211 24.57 -14.93 9.45
CA PRO A 211 23.76 -13.80 9.00
C PRO A 211 24.02 -13.47 7.53
N GLY A 212 22.95 -13.27 6.75
CA GLY A 212 23.02 -13.00 5.32
C GLY A 212 23.40 -14.21 4.44
N ALA A 213 23.61 -15.39 5.02
CA ALA A 213 23.99 -16.61 4.30
C ALA A 213 22.87 -17.66 4.23
N TYR A 214 21.62 -17.26 4.45
CA TYR A 214 20.44 -18.12 4.32
C TYR A 214 19.22 -17.30 3.87
N ILE A 215 18.17 -17.99 3.44
CA ILE A 215 16.88 -17.41 3.08
C ILE A 215 15.86 -17.85 4.11
N THR A 216 14.96 -16.97 4.53
CA THR A 216 13.86 -17.38 5.42
C THR A 216 12.53 -17.42 4.68
N VAL A 217 11.74 -18.46 4.93
CA VAL A 217 10.36 -18.63 4.50
C VAL A 217 9.48 -18.62 5.75
N HIS A 218 8.71 -17.56 5.93
CA HIS A 218 7.76 -17.44 7.02
C HIS A 218 6.32 -17.71 6.53
N LEU A 219 5.69 -18.74 7.08
CA LEU A 219 4.28 -19.05 6.83
C LEU A 219 3.43 -18.82 8.08
N ARG A 220 2.39 -18.01 7.96
CA ARG A 220 1.30 -17.91 8.93
C ARG A 220 0.16 -18.83 8.49
N ALA A 221 0.14 -20.06 8.98
CA ALA A 221 -0.86 -21.05 8.65
C ALA A 221 -2.13 -20.92 9.52
N LEU A 222 -2.01 -20.47 10.77
CA LEU A 222 -3.13 -20.39 11.72
C LEU A 222 -3.72 -18.96 11.85
N TYR A 223 -3.72 -18.21 10.75
CA TYR A 223 -4.33 -16.88 10.73
C TYR A 223 -5.83 -16.96 11.01
N ALA A 224 -6.28 -16.29 12.08
CA ALA A 224 -7.66 -16.20 12.55
C ALA A 224 -8.34 -17.53 12.93
N VAL A 225 -7.61 -18.65 12.98
CA VAL A 225 -8.12 -19.98 13.34
C VAL A 225 -7.17 -20.66 14.32
N GLU A 226 -7.66 -21.64 15.07
CA GLU A 226 -6.83 -22.51 15.94
C GLU A 226 -6.30 -23.71 15.15
N GLU A 227 -7.09 -24.21 14.20
CA GLU A 227 -6.75 -25.35 13.35
C GLU A 227 -7.14 -25.07 11.90
N ARG A 228 -6.48 -25.77 10.97
CA ARG A 228 -6.72 -25.68 9.53
C ARG A 228 -6.60 -27.07 8.92
N GLN A 229 -7.35 -27.33 7.85
CA GLN A 229 -7.27 -28.59 7.12
C GLN A 229 -5.85 -28.87 6.63
N GLU A 230 -5.40 -30.11 6.81
CA GLU A 230 -4.04 -30.57 6.50
C GLU A 230 -3.65 -30.29 5.05
N ASP A 231 -4.49 -30.67 4.07
CA ASP A 231 -4.26 -30.44 2.64
C ASP A 231 -3.97 -28.96 2.33
N LEU A 232 -4.65 -28.04 3.02
CA LEU A 232 -4.45 -26.60 2.82
C LEU A 232 -3.12 -26.13 3.41
N VAL A 233 -2.74 -26.65 4.58
CA VAL A 233 -1.45 -26.35 5.23
C VAL A 233 -0.29 -26.93 4.43
N GLU A 234 -0.43 -28.15 3.91
CA GLU A 234 0.53 -28.80 3.02
C GLU A 234 0.71 -27.99 1.73
N TRP A 235 -0.40 -27.64 1.07
CA TRP A 235 -0.37 -26.82 -0.14
C TRP A 235 0.30 -25.46 0.14
N TRP A 236 0.04 -24.86 1.30
CA TRP A 236 0.64 -23.58 1.67
C TRP A 236 2.14 -23.65 1.93
N SER A 237 2.57 -24.69 2.64
CA SER A 237 3.98 -24.92 2.97
C SER A 237 4.78 -25.19 1.69
N THR A 238 4.27 -26.08 0.84
CA THR A 238 4.87 -26.42 -0.45
C THR A 238 5.01 -25.21 -1.37
N ASN A 239 3.97 -24.40 -1.49
CA ASN A 239 4.02 -23.21 -2.34
C ASN A 239 4.97 -22.13 -1.80
N SER A 240 5.05 -21.97 -0.49
CA SER A 240 5.96 -20.98 0.11
C SER A 240 7.43 -21.36 -0.13
N ILE A 241 7.76 -22.66 -0.06
CA ILE A 241 9.08 -23.18 -0.41
C ILE A 241 9.35 -23.02 -1.91
N ASN A 242 8.40 -23.43 -2.76
CA ASN A 242 8.52 -23.28 -4.22
C ASN A 242 8.70 -21.81 -4.63
N CYS A 243 8.08 -20.89 -3.91
CA CYS A 243 8.24 -19.46 -4.12
C CYS A 243 9.70 -19.04 -3.93
N ALA A 244 10.29 -19.42 -2.80
CA ALA A 244 11.68 -19.13 -2.48
C ALA A 244 12.62 -19.75 -3.52
N THR A 245 12.38 -21.00 -3.92
CA THR A 245 13.32 -21.73 -4.79
C THR A 245 13.25 -21.28 -6.25
N THR A 246 12.05 -20.89 -6.73
CA THR A 246 11.85 -20.52 -8.14
C THR A 246 12.09 -19.05 -8.43
N LYS A 247 11.70 -18.15 -7.51
CA LYS A 247 11.70 -16.70 -7.76
C LYS A 247 12.94 -15.98 -7.25
N LEU A 248 13.69 -16.57 -6.33
CA LEU A 248 14.91 -15.95 -5.85
C LEU A 248 16.01 -15.98 -6.93
N PRO A 249 16.91 -14.98 -6.91
CA PRO A 249 18.03 -14.92 -7.83
C PRO A 249 18.84 -16.23 -7.86
N ILE A 250 19.36 -16.61 -9.02
CA ILE A 250 20.08 -17.88 -9.20
C ILE A 250 21.21 -18.04 -8.16
N HIS A 251 21.94 -16.96 -7.85
CA HIS A 251 23.05 -16.97 -6.90
C HIS A 251 22.64 -17.21 -5.44
N THR A 252 21.36 -17.10 -5.08
CA THR A 252 20.88 -17.40 -3.72
C THR A 252 20.30 -18.81 -3.60
N ARG A 253 20.14 -19.56 -4.70
CA ARG A 253 19.50 -20.89 -4.69
C ARG A 253 20.30 -21.96 -3.95
N HIS A 254 21.59 -21.75 -3.76
CA HIS A 254 22.46 -22.65 -2.98
C HIS A 254 22.44 -22.37 -1.48
N LEU A 255 21.78 -21.29 -1.04
CA LEU A 255 21.70 -20.96 0.37
C LEU A 255 20.66 -21.84 1.07
N PRO A 256 20.91 -22.24 2.32
CA PRO A 256 19.91 -22.96 3.10
C PRO A 256 18.63 -22.12 3.27
N LEU A 257 17.49 -22.80 3.26
CA LEU A 257 16.18 -22.21 3.51
C LEU A 257 15.78 -22.48 4.95
N VAL A 258 15.54 -21.46 5.75
CA VAL A 258 14.96 -21.59 7.09
C VAL A 258 13.46 -21.40 7.01
N PHE A 259 12.68 -22.42 7.39
CA PHE A 259 11.22 -22.36 7.40
C PHE A 259 10.71 -22.09 8.82
N VAL A 260 9.88 -21.05 8.95
CA VAL A 260 9.29 -20.59 10.21
C VAL A 260 7.78 -20.56 10.05
N SER A 261 7.03 -21.12 11.00
CA SER A 261 5.57 -21.06 10.96
C SER A 261 4.93 -21.08 12.33
N ASP A 262 3.74 -20.49 12.44
CA ASP A 262 2.88 -20.59 13.62
C ASP A 262 2.13 -21.94 13.74
N SER A 263 2.59 -22.98 13.03
CA SER A 263 1.91 -24.27 12.92
C SER A 263 2.92 -25.39 12.84
N ASP A 264 2.87 -26.31 13.81
CA ASP A 264 3.73 -27.50 13.82
C ASP A 264 3.49 -28.37 12.59
N LEU A 265 2.22 -28.47 12.15
CA LEU A 265 1.86 -29.17 10.92
C LEU A 265 2.52 -28.55 9.69
N ALA A 266 2.55 -27.22 9.57
CA ALA A 266 3.25 -26.56 8.47
C ALA A 266 4.76 -26.81 8.50
N VAL A 267 5.36 -26.81 9.69
CA VAL A 267 6.77 -27.14 9.90
C VAL A 267 7.05 -28.59 9.49
N GLU A 268 6.20 -29.53 9.86
CA GLU A 268 6.31 -30.95 9.46
C GLU A 268 6.18 -31.11 7.95
N MET A 269 5.22 -30.44 7.31
CA MET A 269 5.04 -30.49 5.86
C MET A 269 6.22 -29.86 5.12
N ALA A 270 6.78 -28.76 5.65
CA ALA A 270 8.01 -28.17 5.14
C ALA A 270 9.21 -29.13 5.27
N ALA A 271 9.31 -29.88 6.38
CA ALA A 271 10.35 -30.89 6.60
C ALA A 271 10.21 -32.08 5.62
N LYS A 272 8.99 -32.55 5.35
CA LYS A 272 8.73 -33.58 4.33
C LYS A 272 9.15 -33.09 2.94
N GLN A 273 8.81 -31.85 2.61
CA GLN A 273 9.21 -31.21 1.35
C GLN A 273 10.73 -30.99 1.28
N ALA A 274 11.38 -30.71 2.41
CA ALA A 274 12.83 -30.54 2.52
C ALA A 274 13.59 -31.73 1.94
N HIS A 275 13.18 -32.95 2.32
CA HIS A 275 13.83 -34.17 1.86
C HIS A 275 13.76 -34.33 0.34
N THR A 276 12.62 -33.96 -0.25
CA THR A 276 12.43 -33.94 -1.70
C THR A 276 13.32 -32.87 -2.36
N MET A 277 13.33 -31.65 -1.81
CA MET A 277 14.10 -30.53 -2.37
C MET A 277 15.61 -30.75 -2.26
N GLU A 278 16.09 -31.33 -1.17
CA GLU A 278 17.50 -31.65 -0.98
C GLU A 278 17.93 -32.75 -1.96
N LYS A 279 17.14 -33.82 -2.07
CA LYS A 279 17.44 -34.95 -2.96
C LYS A 279 17.46 -34.55 -4.45
N PHE A 280 16.53 -33.71 -4.89
CA PHE A 280 16.36 -33.39 -6.32
C PHE A 280 17.00 -32.06 -6.73
N HIS A 281 17.19 -31.13 -5.80
CA HIS A 281 17.67 -29.77 -6.11
C HIS A 281 18.88 -29.34 -5.27
N GLY A 282 19.35 -30.15 -4.31
CA GLY A 282 20.46 -29.80 -3.43
C GLY A 282 20.14 -28.63 -2.50
N ILE A 283 18.86 -28.35 -2.25
CA ILE A 283 18.42 -27.23 -1.41
C ILE A 283 18.08 -27.77 -0.02
N ARG A 284 18.89 -27.41 0.97
CA ARG A 284 18.68 -27.78 2.37
C ARG A 284 17.62 -26.87 3.00
N VAL A 285 16.50 -27.43 3.41
CA VAL A 285 15.46 -26.71 4.18
C VAL A 285 15.62 -27.08 5.65
N LEU A 286 15.86 -26.08 6.47
CA LEU A 286 16.01 -26.15 7.93
C LEU A 286 14.71 -25.68 8.57
N HIS A 287 14.35 -26.30 9.67
CA HIS A 287 13.24 -25.86 10.49
C HIS A 287 13.60 -26.06 11.96
N ARG A 288 13.06 -25.20 12.82
CA ARG A 288 13.19 -25.37 14.26
C ARG A 288 12.06 -26.26 14.76
N PRO A 289 12.32 -27.41 15.42
CA PRO A 289 11.29 -28.08 16.18
C PRO A 289 10.97 -27.20 17.39
N HIS A 290 9.70 -26.83 17.54
CA HIS A 290 9.26 -26.10 18.72
C HIS A 290 9.05 -27.07 19.88
N ALA A 291 9.43 -26.66 21.10
CA ALA A 291 9.13 -27.45 22.29
C ALA A 291 7.63 -27.45 22.60
N THR A 292 6.95 -26.37 22.22
CA THR A 292 5.51 -26.15 22.30
C THR A 292 5.07 -25.39 21.05
N THR A 293 3.84 -25.62 20.57
CA THR A 293 3.31 -24.89 19.42
C THR A 293 3.49 -23.38 19.63
N PRO A 294 4.07 -22.63 18.67
CA PRO A 294 4.36 -21.21 18.83
C PRO A 294 3.13 -20.44 19.30
N LEU A 295 3.23 -19.83 20.48
CA LEU A 295 2.13 -19.06 21.03
C LEU A 295 2.01 -17.72 20.30
N HIS A 296 0.80 -17.32 19.98
CA HIS A 296 0.53 -15.96 19.53
C HIS A 296 0.27 -15.05 20.74
N LEU A 297 0.98 -13.92 20.85
CA LEU A 297 0.79 -12.95 21.93
C LEU A 297 -0.67 -12.47 22.08
N GLU A 298 -1.45 -12.49 20.99
CA GLU A 298 -2.85 -12.08 20.98
C GLU A 298 -3.84 -13.19 21.35
N LYS A 299 -3.46 -14.47 21.30
CA LYS A 299 -4.34 -15.62 21.53
C LYS A 299 -4.27 -16.17 22.95
N THR A 300 -3.51 -15.53 23.84
CA THR A 300 -3.28 -16.04 25.21
C THR A 300 -4.53 -16.05 26.10
N GLY A 301 -5.60 -15.32 25.76
CA GLY A 301 -6.83 -15.30 26.55
C GLY A 301 -6.60 -15.06 28.04
N ASN A 302 -7.52 -15.47 28.91
CA ASN A 302 -7.33 -15.48 30.37
C ASN A 302 -6.36 -16.59 30.85
N ARG A 303 -5.42 -17.09 30.01
CA ARG A 303 -4.42 -18.06 30.47
C ARG A 303 -3.42 -17.34 31.36
N THR A 304 -3.73 -17.26 32.65
CA THR A 304 -2.84 -16.78 33.71
C THR A 304 -1.64 -17.70 33.94
N SER A 305 -1.56 -18.83 33.24
CA SER A 305 -0.54 -19.87 33.45
C SER A 305 0.65 -19.79 32.50
N SER A 306 0.66 -18.90 31.50
CA SER A 306 1.80 -18.81 30.58
C SER A 306 2.94 -17.99 31.19
N SER A 307 4.15 -18.53 31.13
CA SER A 307 5.37 -17.84 31.54
C SER A 307 5.90 -16.93 30.42
N ALA A 308 6.75 -15.95 30.74
CA ALA A 308 7.40 -15.13 29.71
C ALA A 308 8.20 -16.01 28.72
N SER A 309 8.89 -17.04 29.21
CA SER A 309 9.67 -17.96 28.38
C SER A 309 8.85 -18.75 27.36
N ASP A 310 7.52 -18.89 27.54
CA ASP A 310 6.65 -19.56 26.57
C ASP A 310 6.57 -18.77 25.23
N PHE A 311 7.04 -17.52 25.22
CA PHE A 311 7.04 -16.64 24.05
C PHE A 311 8.46 -16.37 23.50
N ASP A 312 9.52 -16.97 24.08
CA ASP A 312 10.90 -16.76 23.63
C ASP A 312 11.07 -17.11 22.14
N ASP A 313 10.44 -18.19 21.69
CA ASP A 313 10.49 -18.67 20.30
C ASP A 313 10.06 -17.61 19.28
N ILE A 314 9.10 -16.75 19.64
CA ILE A 314 8.67 -15.65 18.78
C ILE A 314 9.84 -14.72 18.47
N PHE A 315 10.65 -14.39 19.47
CA PHE A 315 11.75 -13.45 19.28
C PHE A 315 12.96 -14.13 18.64
N VAL A 316 13.20 -15.41 18.93
CA VAL A 316 14.21 -16.20 18.20
C VAL A 316 13.90 -16.26 16.71
N ASP A 317 12.66 -16.58 16.36
CA ASP A 317 12.18 -16.62 14.98
C ASP A 317 12.25 -15.24 14.32
N LEU A 318 11.89 -14.18 15.06
CA LEU A 318 11.94 -12.81 14.57
C LEU A 318 13.35 -12.39 14.16
N TYR A 319 14.34 -12.63 15.02
CA TYR A 319 15.74 -12.34 14.72
C TYR A 319 16.31 -13.25 13.63
N THR A 320 15.91 -14.51 13.60
CA THR A 320 16.26 -15.44 12.50
C THR A 320 15.75 -14.93 11.15
N ILE A 321 14.51 -14.44 11.08
CA ILE A 321 14.00 -13.82 9.85
C ILE A 321 14.82 -12.57 9.51
N GLY A 322 15.08 -11.69 10.49
CA GLY A 322 15.81 -10.45 10.29
C GLY A 322 17.28 -10.63 9.89
N MET A 323 17.90 -11.75 10.23
CA MET A 323 19.28 -12.07 9.85
C MET A 323 19.39 -12.78 8.49
N SER A 324 18.27 -13.10 7.84
CA SER A 324 18.27 -13.73 6.52
C SER A 324 18.71 -12.78 5.41
N ARG A 325 19.23 -13.33 4.31
CA ARG A 325 19.56 -12.58 3.09
C ARG A 325 18.31 -12.07 2.37
N CYS A 326 17.29 -12.90 2.37
CA CYS A 326 16.03 -12.71 1.68
C CYS A 326 14.92 -13.33 2.52
N THR A 327 13.76 -12.70 2.53
CA THR A 327 12.59 -13.22 3.25
C THR A 327 11.42 -13.42 2.29
N VAL A 328 10.87 -14.62 2.29
CA VAL A 328 9.56 -14.92 1.72
C VAL A 328 8.57 -15.00 2.87
N PHE A 329 7.48 -14.24 2.83
CA PHE A 329 6.44 -14.34 3.86
C PHE A 329 5.04 -14.29 3.26
N ASN A 330 4.07 -14.87 3.95
CA ASN A 330 2.67 -14.90 3.50
C ASN A 330 1.79 -13.79 4.16
N MET A 331 0.54 -14.11 4.52
CA MET A 331 -0.34 -13.21 5.24
C MET A 331 0.09 -12.96 6.69
N GLY A 332 -0.15 -11.73 7.17
CA GLY A 332 0.13 -11.33 8.55
C GLY A 332 1.34 -10.39 8.68
N GLY A 333 1.40 -9.70 9.82
CA GLY A 333 2.46 -8.71 10.07
C GLY A 333 3.81 -9.29 10.48
N PHE A 334 3.87 -10.54 10.97
CA PHE A 334 5.07 -11.08 11.62
C PHE A 334 6.25 -11.29 10.66
N GLY A 335 6.07 -12.05 9.57
CA GLY A 335 7.12 -12.19 8.56
C GLY A 335 7.51 -10.86 7.90
N ARG A 336 6.56 -9.92 7.78
CA ARG A 336 6.85 -8.54 7.33
C ARG A 336 7.72 -7.80 8.33
N LEU A 337 7.42 -7.86 9.62
CA LEU A 337 8.23 -7.27 10.68
C LEU A 337 9.65 -7.84 10.63
N GLY A 338 9.79 -9.17 10.62
CA GLY A 338 11.10 -9.83 10.51
C GLY A 338 11.88 -9.36 9.27
N SER A 339 11.22 -9.27 8.11
CA SER A 339 11.86 -8.77 6.89
C SER A 339 12.30 -7.31 6.96
N ALA A 340 11.55 -6.47 7.70
CA ALA A 340 11.87 -5.05 7.89
C ALA A 340 13.02 -4.84 8.88
N ILE A 341 13.20 -5.77 9.83
CA ILE A 341 14.37 -5.82 10.72
C ILE A 341 15.63 -6.22 9.94
N GLY A 342 15.51 -6.86 8.78
CA GLY A 342 16.67 -7.24 7.97
C GLY A 342 17.30 -6.09 7.19
N TYR A 343 18.63 -6.17 7.02
CA TYR A 343 19.40 -5.16 6.29
C TYR A 343 19.02 -5.09 4.80
N ASN A 344 18.58 -6.22 4.23
CA ASN A 344 18.29 -6.32 2.80
C ASN A 344 16.79 -6.20 2.49
N SER A 345 16.28 -4.98 2.56
CA SER A 345 14.89 -4.68 2.16
C SER A 345 14.60 -4.96 0.68
N SER A 346 15.62 -5.12 -0.17
CA SER A 346 15.44 -5.37 -1.61
C SER A 346 15.08 -6.80 -1.96
N CYS A 347 15.24 -7.76 -1.03
CA CYS A 347 15.00 -9.19 -1.28
C CYS A 347 13.84 -9.72 -0.43
N ILE A 348 12.69 -9.07 -0.55
CA ILE A 348 11.47 -9.41 0.18
C ILE A 348 10.43 -9.90 -0.82
N PHE A 349 9.77 -11.02 -0.53
CA PHE A 349 8.71 -11.61 -1.37
C PHE A 349 7.47 -11.88 -0.54
N ARG A 350 6.32 -11.48 -1.06
CA ARG A 350 5.04 -11.70 -0.38
C ARG A 350 4.22 -12.75 -1.14
N THR A 351 3.80 -13.80 -0.45
CA THR A 351 2.79 -14.73 -0.98
C THR A 351 1.39 -14.25 -0.56
N MET A 352 0.48 -14.17 -1.53
CA MET A 352 -0.93 -13.78 -1.29
C MET A 352 -1.72 -14.99 -0.80
N ALA A 353 -2.76 -14.81 0.02
CA ALA A 353 -3.54 -15.94 0.58
C ALA A 353 -4.19 -16.85 -0.49
N THR A 354 -4.41 -16.33 -1.72
CA THR A 354 -4.92 -17.09 -2.87
C THR A 354 -3.82 -17.80 -3.69
N MET A 355 -2.54 -17.66 -3.30
CA MET A 355 -1.33 -18.40 -3.69
C MET A 355 -1.20 -18.99 -5.11
N ILE A 356 -1.68 -18.29 -6.14
CA ILE A 356 -1.32 -18.59 -7.55
C ILE A 356 -0.07 -17.81 -8.00
N LYS A 357 0.34 -16.73 -7.30
CA LYS A 357 1.46 -15.87 -7.74
C LYS A 357 2.39 -15.45 -6.59
N CYS A 358 3.67 -15.71 -6.76
CA CYS A 358 4.76 -15.07 -6.03
C CYS A 358 5.09 -13.73 -6.68
N ASN A 359 4.65 -12.65 -6.05
CA ASN A 359 4.93 -11.30 -6.53
C ASN A 359 5.90 -10.60 -5.55
N PRO A 360 6.90 -9.84 -6.04
CA PRO A 360 7.58 -8.88 -5.18
C PRO A 360 6.56 -7.87 -4.61
N PRO A 361 6.74 -7.35 -3.38
CA PRO A 361 5.88 -6.33 -2.80
C PRO A 361 5.72 -5.14 -3.76
N GLN A 362 4.48 -4.74 -4.03
CA GLN A 362 4.20 -3.55 -4.84
C GLN A 362 4.77 -2.32 -4.13
N GLY A 363 5.71 -1.62 -4.77
CA GLY A 363 6.35 -0.40 -4.23
C GLY A 363 7.86 -0.51 -4.01
N MET A 364 8.45 -1.71 -4.04
CA MET A 364 9.90 -1.90 -4.09
C MET A 364 10.35 -2.10 -5.53
N GLN A 365 10.71 -1.00 -6.21
CA GLN A 365 11.70 -1.13 -7.27
C GLN A 365 13.02 -1.50 -6.57
N PRO A 366 13.81 -2.48 -7.05
CA PRO A 366 15.17 -2.64 -6.59
C PRO A 366 15.89 -1.32 -6.86
N HIS A 367 16.00 -0.47 -5.83
CA HIS A 367 16.79 0.75 -5.93
C HIS A 367 18.22 0.33 -6.27
N LEU A 368 18.85 1.10 -7.17
CA LEU A 368 20.25 0.96 -7.52
C LEU A 368 21.05 0.72 -6.24
N ARG A 369 21.76 -0.42 -6.22
CA ARG A 369 22.51 -0.92 -5.07
C ARG A 369 23.29 0.23 -4.43
N GLY A 370 22.95 0.59 -3.20
CA GLY A 370 23.97 1.08 -2.28
C GLY A 370 25.03 -0.01 -2.14
N PRO A 371 26.32 0.34 -1.92
CA PRO A 371 27.37 -0.65 -1.72
C PRO A 371 26.90 -1.66 -0.67
N GLN A 372 27.02 -2.96 -0.97
CA GLN A 372 26.79 -4.01 0.02
C GLN A 372 27.74 -3.74 1.18
N ARG A 373 27.25 -3.17 2.29
CA ARG A 373 28.03 -3.11 3.52
C ARG A 373 28.21 -4.54 3.99
N GLU A 374 29.45 -4.99 4.12
CA GLU A 374 29.75 -6.25 4.78
C GLU A 374 29.27 -6.16 6.22
N LEU A 375 28.48 -7.17 6.65
CA LEU A 375 28.02 -7.32 8.03
C LEU A 375 29.20 -7.78 8.90
N SER A 376 30.17 -6.89 9.15
CA SER A 376 31.31 -7.14 10.05
C SER A 376 31.03 -6.75 11.51
N SER A 377 29.81 -6.25 11.79
CA SER A 377 29.38 -5.87 13.14
C SER A 377 28.95 -7.09 13.97
N PRO A 378 29.10 -7.04 15.32
CA PRO A 378 28.57 -8.07 16.21
C PRO A 378 27.08 -8.28 15.99
N LEU A 379 26.63 -9.52 16.18
CA LEU A 379 25.25 -9.97 15.96
C LEU A 379 24.24 -9.14 16.76
N PHE A 380 24.64 -8.74 17.98
CA PHE A 380 23.88 -7.91 18.90
C PHE A 380 24.80 -6.87 19.54
N LEU A 381 24.25 -5.71 19.87
CA LEU A 381 24.91 -4.77 20.78
C LEU A 381 24.70 -5.24 22.23
N PRO A 382 25.67 -5.05 23.13
CA PRO A 382 25.47 -5.40 24.54
C PRO A 382 24.29 -4.60 25.12
N PRO A 383 23.49 -5.19 26.02
CA PRO A 383 22.39 -4.46 26.64
C PRO A 383 22.90 -3.33 27.53
N MET A 384 22.10 -2.27 27.64
CA MET A 384 22.42 -1.16 28.53
C MET A 384 22.38 -1.66 29.97
N MET A 385 23.51 -1.60 30.68
CA MET A 385 23.55 -1.98 32.09
C MET A 385 22.64 -1.05 32.89
N GLU A 386 21.67 -1.60 33.61
CA GLU A 386 20.97 -0.82 34.62
C GLU A 386 22.00 -0.29 35.59
N GLY A 387 22.04 1.03 35.77
CA GLY A 387 22.87 1.67 36.76
C GLY A 387 22.51 1.11 38.13
N SER A 388 23.24 0.08 38.55
CA SER A 388 23.12 -0.50 39.87
C SER A 388 23.39 0.62 40.87
N THR A 389 22.34 1.14 41.49
CA THR A 389 22.44 1.95 42.71
C THR A 389 22.84 1.03 43.85
N THR A 390 24.01 0.38 43.74
CA THR A 390 24.73 -0.14 44.89
C THR A 390 25.60 1.00 45.40
N ALA A 391 25.10 1.71 46.41
CA ALA A 391 25.94 2.54 47.26
C ALA A 391 27.04 1.66 47.86
N LYS A 392 28.29 1.79 47.40
CA LYS A 392 29.45 1.19 48.05
C LYS A 392 30.58 2.20 48.22
N SER A 393 30.75 2.57 49.49
CA SER A 393 31.99 2.76 50.23
C SER A 393 33.29 2.75 49.42
N LEU A 394 33.98 3.90 49.48
CA LEU A 394 35.39 4.09 49.17
C LEU A 394 36.28 2.98 49.74
N ASN A 395 37.20 2.48 48.91
CA ASN A 395 38.58 2.16 49.34
C ASN A 395 39.54 2.22 48.14
N LYS A 396 40.75 2.73 48.42
CA LYS A 396 41.80 3.18 47.50
C LYS A 396 42.84 2.09 47.14
N SER A 397 43.28 2.12 45.87
CA SER A 397 44.67 1.94 45.33
C SER A 397 45.41 0.57 45.43
N PRO A 398 46.56 0.34 44.72
CA PRO A 398 47.12 1.00 43.51
C PRO A 398 47.86 0.07 42.47
N ASN A 399 48.22 0.69 41.31
CA ASN A 399 49.48 0.61 40.52
C ASN A 399 49.81 -0.43 39.41
N SER A 400 50.30 0.18 38.29
CA SER A 400 51.32 -0.25 37.30
C SER A 400 50.89 -1.24 36.20
N SER A 401 51.39 -1.25 34.95
CA SER A 401 52.62 -0.74 34.34
C SER A 401 52.51 -0.71 32.78
N LYS A 402 53.54 -0.13 32.13
CA LYS A 402 53.77 0.13 30.68
C LYS A 402 54.11 -1.12 29.85
N SER A 403 53.86 -1.11 28.52
CA SER A 403 54.90 -1.34 27.47
C SER A 403 54.40 -1.26 26.00
N SER A 404 55.33 -0.83 25.12
CA SER A 404 55.57 -1.04 23.66
C SER A 404 54.57 -1.86 22.82
N GLY A 405 54.27 -1.57 21.54
CA GLY A 405 55.04 -0.94 20.46
C GLY A 405 55.47 -1.99 19.42
N SER A 406 54.83 -2.08 18.24
CA SER A 406 55.38 -2.76 17.05
C SER A 406 54.65 -2.38 15.74
N ASN A 407 55.46 -2.31 14.67
CA ASN A 407 55.15 -1.85 13.32
C ASN A 407 54.54 -2.96 12.43
N LEU A 408 53.72 -2.58 11.44
CA LEU A 408 53.32 -3.43 10.30
C LEU A 408 53.58 -2.72 8.95
N PRO A 409 53.93 -3.46 7.88
CA PRO A 409 54.31 -2.92 6.57
C PRO A 409 53.12 -2.74 5.60
N PRO A 410 53.28 -1.96 4.50
CA PRO A 410 52.20 -1.64 3.57
C PRO A 410 52.03 -2.69 2.47
N MET A 411 50.78 -2.93 2.06
CA MET A 411 50.40 -3.82 0.96
C MET A 411 49.83 -3.02 -0.23
N MET A 412 50.01 -3.63 -1.41
CA MET A 412 50.09 -3.07 -2.76
C MET A 412 48.76 -2.72 -3.44
N ASP A 413 48.91 -1.94 -4.52
CA ASP A 413 47.91 -1.41 -5.45
C ASP A 413 47.18 -2.43 -6.35
N GLU A 414 45.94 -2.04 -6.71
CA GLU A 414 45.19 -2.21 -7.98
C GLU A 414 44.83 -3.62 -8.53
N PRO A 415 43.79 -3.83 -9.41
CA PRO A 415 43.39 -2.91 -10.51
C PRO A 415 41.90 -2.81 -10.93
N GLU A 416 41.73 -1.88 -11.88
CA GLU A 416 40.63 -1.54 -12.80
C GLU A 416 39.68 -2.65 -13.27
N VAL A 417 38.39 -2.26 -13.40
CA VAL A 417 37.34 -3.06 -14.06
C VAL A 417 36.82 -2.33 -15.31
N THR A 418 36.93 -3.03 -16.43
CA THR A 418 36.50 -2.75 -17.80
C THR A 418 34.98 -2.56 -17.98
N GLN A 419 34.63 -1.63 -18.87
CA GLN A 419 33.29 -1.29 -19.35
C GLN A 419 32.64 -2.40 -20.21
N ILE A 420 31.31 -2.52 -20.11
CA ILE A 420 30.46 -3.31 -21.03
C ILE A 420 29.33 -2.42 -21.57
N GLU A 421 29.36 -2.18 -22.89
CA GLU A 421 28.25 -1.78 -23.78
C GLU A 421 27.31 -2.99 -24.01
N SER A 422 26.05 -2.95 -24.46
CA SER A 422 25.17 -1.96 -25.07
C SER A 422 23.71 -2.45 -24.87
N ILE A 423 22.77 -1.53 -24.72
CA ILE A 423 21.32 -1.82 -24.68
C ILE A 423 20.73 -1.53 -26.07
N THR A 424 19.89 -2.44 -26.57
CA THR A 424 19.38 -2.45 -27.96
C THR A 424 18.25 -1.45 -28.22
N GLN A 425 18.19 -1.03 -29.50
CA GLN A 425 17.42 0.06 -30.11
C GLN A 425 15.88 0.01 -29.92
N SER A 426 15.34 -1.11 -29.42
CA SER A 426 13.90 -1.29 -29.15
C SER A 426 13.44 -0.56 -27.88
N GLN A 427 14.36 -0.20 -26.97
CA GLN A 427 14.08 0.64 -25.80
C GLN A 427 14.19 2.15 -26.09
N LEU A 428 14.74 2.53 -27.26
CA LEU A 428 15.02 3.93 -27.61
C LEU A 428 13.80 4.67 -28.16
N LEU A 429 12.74 3.97 -28.59
CA LEU A 429 11.51 4.61 -29.10
C LEU A 429 10.58 5.18 -28.02
N TYR A 430 10.90 4.99 -26.73
CA TYR A 430 10.14 5.53 -25.60
C TYR A 430 10.91 6.53 -24.73
N ALA A 431 12.22 6.72 -24.97
CA ALA A 431 13.09 7.51 -24.09
C ALA A 431 13.29 8.98 -24.51
N THR A 432 12.72 9.44 -25.63
CA THR A 432 12.97 10.80 -26.16
C THR A 432 11.91 11.86 -25.84
N PHE A 433 11.04 11.64 -24.84
CA PHE A 433 10.01 12.63 -24.45
C PHE A 433 10.21 13.32 -23.10
N PHE A 434 11.41 13.25 -22.51
CA PHE A 434 11.71 13.93 -21.25
C PHE A 434 12.89 14.86 -21.39
N ASN A 435 12.58 16.16 -21.52
CA ASN A 435 13.07 17.25 -20.67
C ASN A 435 12.95 18.59 -21.40
N THR A 436 11.72 19.05 -21.63
CA THR A 436 11.45 20.47 -21.80
C THR A 436 10.46 20.88 -20.71
N SER A 437 10.69 22.04 -20.11
CA SER A 437 9.88 22.65 -19.04
C SER A 437 8.44 23.00 -19.46
N GLU A 438 7.99 22.55 -20.64
CA GLU A 438 6.70 22.87 -21.23
C GLU A 438 6.02 21.62 -21.80
N THR A 439 5.64 20.64 -20.96
CA THR A 439 4.59 19.72 -21.41
C THR A 439 3.35 20.55 -21.77
N PRO A 440 2.88 20.52 -23.02
CA PRO A 440 1.76 21.34 -23.44
C PRO A 440 0.53 20.96 -22.60
N ASN A 441 -0.21 21.98 -22.15
CA ASN A 441 -1.44 21.74 -21.40
C ASN A 441 -2.40 20.91 -22.27
N LEU A 442 -2.87 19.76 -21.76
CA LEU A 442 -3.67 18.80 -22.54
C LEU A 442 -4.95 19.44 -23.11
N TRP A 443 -5.56 20.37 -22.36
CA TRP A 443 -6.75 21.08 -22.80
C TRP A 443 -6.50 22.09 -23.92
N LYS A 444 -5.25 22.49 -24.21
CA LYS A 444 -4.94 23.36 -25.36
C LYS A 444 -5.03 22.60 -26.68
N ALA A 445 -4.74 21.30 -26.67
CA ALA A 445 -4.71 20.46 -27.87
C ALA A 445 -6.11 20.12 -28.41
N SER A 446 -7.12 20.08 -27.54
CA SER A 446 -8.51 19.84 -27.95
C SER A 446 -9.13 21.07 -28.62
N ASP A 447 -9.73 20.88 -29.78
CA ASP A 447 -10.59 21.84 -30.47
C ASP A 447 -12.03 21.85 -29.91
N LYS A 448 -12.50 20.73 -29.35
CA LYS A 448 -13.84 20.60 -28.75
C LYS A 448 -14.01 21.31 -27.41
N ILE A 449 -12.94 21.42 -26.60
CA ILE A 449 -13.02 22.10 -25.30
C ILE A 449 -13.29 23.60 -25.53
N PRO A 450 -14.40 24.16 -25.01
CA PRO A 450 -14.75 25.56 -25.27
C PRO A 450 -13.80 26.53 -24.57
N LYS A 451 -13.70 27.75 -25.10
CA LYS A 451 -12.76 28.78 -24.60
C LYS A 451 -12.93 29.08 -23.11
N TRP A 452 -14.17 29.12 -22.60
CA TRP A 452 -14.44 29.37 -21.19
C TRP A 452 -13.89 28.25 -20.29
N MET A 453 -13.95 26.99 -20.75
CA MET A 453 -13.45 25.83 -20.01
C MET A 453 -11.92 25.79 -20.04
N LYS A 454 -11.29 26.12 -21.17
CA LYS A 454 -9.82 26.33 -21.24
C LYS A 454 -9.36 27.44 -20.29
N LYS A 455 -10.13 28.53 -20.19
CA LYS A 455 -9.88 29.61 -19.22
C LYS A 455 -10.04 29.11 -17.78
N TYR A 456 -11.08 28.33 -17.50
CA TYR A 456 -11.31 27.73 -16.19
C TYR A 456 -10.15 26.81 -15.78
N PHE A 457 -9.67 25.91 -16.65
CA PHE A 457 -8.54 25.03 -16.32
C PHE A 457 -7.24 25.78 -16.04
N ARG A 458 -6.98 26.85 -16.81
CA ARG A 458 -5.85 27.75 -16.54
C ARG A 458 -5.99 28.41 -15.17
N TRP A 459 -7.14 29.04 -14.92
CA TRP A 459 -7.44 29.69 -13.65
C TRP A 459 -7.34 28.70 -12.49
N HIS A 460 -7.92 27.50 -12.60
CA HIS A 460 -7.86 26.46 -11.58
C HIS A 460 -6.41 26.11 -11.22
N ARG A 461 -5.54 25.90 -12.23
CA ARG A 461 -4.11 25.64 -12.03
C ARG A 461 -3.40 26.79 -11.32
N GLU A 462 -3.68 28.04 -11.70
CA GLU A 462 -3.11 29.23 -11.06
C GLU A 462 -3.55 29.35 -9.60
N GLN A 463 -4.84 29.17 -9.35
CA GLN A 463 -5.43 29.20 -8.01
C GLN A 463 -4.85 28.09 -7.12
N ARG A 464 -4.69 26.88 -7.64
CA ARG A 464 -4.04 25.77 -6.94
C ARG A 464 -2.59 26.10 -6.54
N LYS A 465 -1.83 26.74 -7.42
CA LYS A 465 -0.41 27.06 -7.19
C LYS A 465 -0.23 28.24 -6.24
N ALA A 466 -1.02 29.29 -6.39
CA ALA A 466 -0.81 30.56 -5.70
C ALA A 466 -1.70 30.75 -4.47
N MET A 467 -2.90 30.15 -4.45
CA MET A 467 -3.99 30.57 -3.56
C MET A 467 -4.62 29.47 -2.73
N LEU A 468 -4.24 28.20 -2.91
CA LEU A 468 -4.75 27.11 -2.07
C LEU A 468 -3.67 26.63 -1.10
N ASN A 469 -3.59 27.29 0.05
CA ASN A 469 -2.72 26.95 1.18
C ASN A 469 -3.49 27.05 2.52
N PRO A 470 -2.88 26.61 3.64
CA PRO A 470 -3.55 26.61 4.95
C PRO A 470 -4.08 27.97 5.41
N GLU A 471 -3.50 29.08 4.94
CA GLU A 471 -3.80 30.44 5.40
C GLU A 471 -4.92 31.09 4.60
N ASN A 472 -4.97 30.86 3.29
CA ASN A 472 -5.82 31.61 2.37
C ASN A 472 -7.03 30.84 1.83
N TRP A 473 -7.15 29.53 2.06
CA TRP A 473 -8.26 28.73 1.52
C TRP A 473 -9.64 29.27 1.91
N ARG A 474 -9.74 29.96 3.06
CA ARG A 474 -10.96 30.64 3.55
C ARG A 474 -11.46 31.78 2.64
N SER A 475 -10.58 32.35 1.84
CA SER A 475 -10.94 33.37 0.85
C SER A 475 -11.46 32.78 -0.46
N MET A 476 -11.28 31.47 -0.67
CA MET A 476 -11.66 30.79 -1.90
C MET A 476 -13.05 30.17 -1.79
N ARG A 477 -13.79 30.18 -2.90
CA ARG A 477 -15.04 29.41 -3.00
C ARG A 477 -14.73 28.02 -3.54
N LEU A 478 -15.20 26.97 -2.87
CA LEU A 478 -14.93 25.59 -3.22
C LEU A 478 -16.22 24.91 -3.72
N LEU A 479 -16.06 24.05 -4.73
CA LEU A 479 -17.07 23.09 -5.15
C LEU A 479 -16.46 21.69 -4.97
N LEU A 480 -17.01 20.91 -4.05
CA LEU A 480 -16.49 19.61 -3.68
C LEU A 480 -17.39 18.52 -4.26
N MET A 481 -16.84 17.69 -5.13
CA MET A 481 -17.48 16.43 -5.49
C MET A 481 -17.10 15.39 -4.42
N GLU A 482 -18.05 15.00 -3.58
CA GLU A 482 -17.75 14.17 -2.40
C GLU A 482 -18.31 12.76 -2.44
N CYS A 483 -17.48 11.79 -2.08
CA CYS A 483 -17.91 10.45 -1.71
C CYS A 483 -17.09 9.93 -0.53
N LEU A 484 -17.60 10.16 0.67
CA LEU A 484 -16.91 9.89 1.93
C LEU A 484 -17.30 8.53 2.50
N ASP A 485 -16.46 7.99 3.38
CA ASP A 485 -16.72 6.75 4.11
C ASP A 485 -18.00 6.85 4.96
N THR A 486 -18.30 8.06 5.44
CA THR A 486 -19.49 8.40 6.23
C THR A 486 -20.77 8.47 5.40
N HIS A 487 -20.71 8.51 4.06
CA HIS A 487 -21.91 8.53 3.23
C HIS A 487 -22.52 7.13 3.15
N GLU A 488 -23.83 7.01 3.40
CA GLU A 488 -24.58 5.75 3.26
C GLU A 488 -24.43 5.13 1.87
N SER A 489 -24.46 5.97 0.83
CA SER A 489 -24.23 5.56 -0.56
C SER A 489 -23.72 6.73 -1.40
N CYS A 490 -22.96 6.41 -2.44
CA CYS A 490 -22.47 7.40 -3.42
C CYS A 490 -22.82 7.05 -4.87
N GLY A 491 -23.61 6.00 -5.12
CA GLY A 491 -23.84 5.49 -6.48
C GLY A 491 -22.60 4.80 -7.06
N GLY A 492 -22.70 4.26 -8.27
CA GLY A 492 -21.60 3.56 -8.94
C GLY A 492 -20.50 4.51 -9.42
N THR A 493 -19.38 3.98 -9.91
CA THR A 493 -18.28 4.79 -10.48
C THR A 493 -18.75 5.73 -11.59
N SER A 494 -19.59 5.22 -12.49
CA SER A 494 -20.17 6.03 -13.57
C SER A 494 -21.03 7.16 -13.05
N ASP A 495 -21.81 6.94 -11.99
CA ASP A 495 -22.71 7.95 -11.45
C ASP A 495 -21.94 9.11 -10.83
N ARG A 496 -20.76 8.81 -10.27
CA ARG A 496 -19.87 9.78 -9.63
C ARG A 496 -19.08 10.61 -10.65
N LEU A 497 -18.48 9.97 -11.67
CA LEU A 497 -17.51 10.64 -12.56
C LEU A 497 -18.07 11.07 -13.93
N LYS A 498 -19.20 10.52 -14.39
CA LYS A 498 -19.85 11.03 -15.61
C LYS A 498 -20.29 12.50 -15.50
N PRO A 499 -20.73 13.03 -14.34
CA PRO A 499 -21.15 14.43 -14.25
C PRO A 499 -20.07 15.50 -14.42
N LEU A 500 -18.81 15.13 -14.71
CA LEU A 500 -17.70 16.07 -14.80
C LEU A 500 -17.95 17.31 -15.68
N PRO A 501 -18.45 17.21 -16.93
CA PRO A 501 -18.70 18.40 -17.75
C PRO A 501 -19.65 19.39 -17.07
N SER A 502 -20.70 18.87 -16.42
CA SER A 502 -21.67 19.66 -15.70
C SER A 502 -21.08 20.28 -14.43
N LEU A 503 -20.27 19.52 -13.67
CA LEU A 503 -19.56 20.02 -12.49
C LEU A 503 -18.55 21.12 -12.83
N ILE A 504 -17.84 21.01 -13.95
CA ILE A 504 -16.90 22.04 -14.42
C ILE A 504 -17.65 23.33 -14.79
N ARG A 505 -18.77 23.21 -15.51
CA ARG A 505 -19.62 24.36 -15.84
C ARG A 505 -20.19 25.03 -14.58
N MET A 506 -20.67 24.24 -13.63
CA MET A 506 -21.14 24.72 -12.32
C MET A 506 -20.02 25.48 -11.59
N ALA A 507 -18.83 24.91 -11.52
CA ALA A 507 -17.67 25.52 -10.87
C ALA A 507 -17.28 26.83 -11.55
N HIS A 508 -17.30 26.86 -12.89
CA HIS A 508 -17.02 28.06 -13.66
C HIS A 508 -18.03 29.19 -13.39
N ILE A 509 -19.34 28.91 -13.50
CA ILE A 509 -20.41 29.90 -13.31
C ILE A 509 -20.40 30.44 -11.88
N SER A 510 -20.16 29.58 -10.90
CA SER A 510 -20.13 29.96 -9.48
C SER A 510 -18.78 30.51 -9.01
N ASN A 511 -17.79 30.62 -9.90
CA ASN A 511 -16.41 31.01 -9.58
C ASN A 511 -15.83 30.20 -8.40
N ARG A 512 -15.99 28.87 -8.47
CA ARG A 512 -15.54 27.90 -7.46
C ARG A 512 -14.39 27.06 -7.98
N LEU A 513 -13.45 26.74 -7.09
CA LEU A 513 -12.43 25.73 -7.33
C LEU A 513 -13.06 24.33 -7.18
N LEU A 514 -13.13 23.58 -8.29
CA LEU A 514 -13.62 22.19 -8.28
C LEU A 514 -12.54 21.27 -7.73
N LEU A 515 -12.89 20.52 -6.67
CA LEU A 515 -12.05 19.46 -6.10
C LEU A 515 -12.88 18.18 -5.96
N ILE A 516 -12.22 17.02 -5.99
CA ILE A 516 -12.85 15.72 -5.79
C ILE A 516 -12.33 15.12 -4.48
N HIS A 517 -13.23 14.89 -3.53
CA HIS A 517 -12.95 14.26 -2.24
C HIS A 517 -13.62 12.90 -2.19
N TRP A 518 -12.88 11.85 -2.48
CA TRP A 518 -13.40 10.50 -2.58
C TRP A 518 -12.60 9.59 -1.67
N THR A 519 -13.26 8.91 -0.72
CA THR A 519 -12.61 7.95 0.18
C THR A 519 -13.28 6.57 0.17
N ARG A 520 -14.53 6.46 -0.33
CA ARG A 520 -15.32 5.21 -0.31
C ARG A 520 -15.36 4.51 -1.67
N PRO A 521 -14.97 3.23 -1.80
CA PRO A 521 -14.43 2.34 -0.77
C PRO A 521 -12.93 2.57 -0.47
N ALA A 522 -12.23 3.27 -1.38
CA ALA A 522 -10.86 3.74 -1.22
C ALA A 522 -10.71 5.15 -1.83
N LYS A 523 -9.53 5.77 -1.66
CA LYS A 523 -9.21 7.06 -2.27
C LYS A 523 -9.27 6.97 -3.80
N LEU A 524 -9.73 8.02 -4.49
CA LEU A 524 -9.79 8.01 -5.96
C LEU A 524 -8.39 7.89 -6.58
N GLU A 525 -7.39 8.42 -5.90
CA GLU A 525 -5.97 8.40 -6.25
C GLU A 525 -5.38 6.98 -6.33
N GLU A 526 -6.01 5.99 -5.68
CA GLU A 526 -5.63 4.57 -5.85
C GLU A 526 -5.98 4.05 -7.25
N PHE A 527 -6.90 4.73 -7.95
CA PHE A 527 -7.46 4.29 -9.23
C PHE A 527 -7.09 5.21 -10.38
N LEU A 528 -7.20 6.52 -10.17
CA LEU A 528 -7.05 7.57 -11.16
C LEU A 528 -6.21 8.71 -10.58
N LEU A 529 -5.27 9.20 -11.36
CA LEU A 529 -4.39 10.32 -11.02
C LEU A 529 -4.62 11.49 -11.99
N PRO A 530 -4.29 12.73 -11.61
CA PRO A 530 -4.15 13.82 -12.56
C PRO A 530 -3.04 13.51 -13.60
N PRO A 531 -3.31 13.65 -14.90
CA PRO A 531 -2.31 13.43 -15.95
C PRO A 531 -1.32 14.60 -16.04
N LYS A 532 -0.12 14.33 -16.56
CA LYS A 532 0.86 15.38 -16.82
C LYS A 532 0.32 16.37 -17.85
N GLY A 533 0.36 17.67 -17.52
CA GLY A 533 -0.27 18.72 -18.33
C GLY A 533 -1.79 18.82 -18.19
N GLY A 534 -2.41 18.03 -17.31
CA GLY A 534 -3.84 18.04 -16.99
C GLY A 534 -4.21 18.95 -15.80
N MET A 535 -5.43 18.77 -15.30
CA MET A 535 -5.98 19.49 -14.15
C MET A 535 -5.83 18.66 -12.86
N ASP A 536 -5.19 19.23 -11.84
CA ASP A 536 -5.08 18.58 -10.51
C ASP A 536 -6.32 18.85 -9.66
N TRP A 537 -7.23 17.88 -9.64
CA TRP A 537 -8.51 17.95 -8.93
C TRP A 537 -8.44 17.51 -7.46
N ARG A 538 -7.29 17.04 -6.97
CA ARG A 538 -7.17 16.41 -5.65
C ARG A 538 -7.35 17.43 -4.52
N VAL A 539 -7.99 17.02 -3.43
CA VAL A 539 -7.99 17.79 -2.19
C VAL A 539 -6.62 17.67 -1.51
N PRO A 540 -5.96 18.79 -1.14
CA PRO A 540 -4.71 18.69 -0.36
C PRO A 540 -4.95 18.05 1.00
N ASN A 541 -4.03 17.19 1.46
CA ASN A 541 -4.13 16.48 2.74
C ASN A 541 -4.45 17.41 3.93
N TRP A 542 -3.82 18.59 3.99
CA TRP A 542 -4.06 19.59 5.04
C TRP A 542 -5.47 20.18 5.01
N LEU A 543 -6.17 20.14 3.87
CA LEU A 543 -7.52 20.71 3.74
C LEU A 543 -8.61 19.76 4.25
N HIS A 544 -8.38 18.43 4.25
CA HIS A 544 -9.40 17.44 4.64
C HIS A 544 -10.07 17.70 6.00
N PRO A 545 -9.32 18.00 7.10
CA PRO A 545 -9.93 18.22 8.41
C PRO A 545 -10.91 19.41 8.41
N PHE A 546 -10.68 20.40 7.55
CA PHE A 546 -11.53 21.59 7.44
C PHE A 546 -12.79 21.35 6.61
N LEU A 547 -12.77 20.38 5.67
CA LEU A 547 -13.94 20.10 4.84
C LEU A 547 -15.04 19.35 5.58
N ILE A 548 -14.67 18.49 6.54
CA ILE A 548 -15.58 17.59 7.28
C ILE A 548 -16.59 18.35 8.19
N GLY A 549 -16.37 19.64 8.47
CA GLY A 549 -17.25 20.44 9.35
C GLY A 549 -17.93 21.66 8.72
N TYR A 550 -17.65 22.00 7.46
CA TYR A 550 -18.04 23.30 6.87
C TYR A 550 -18.82 23.21 5.55
N SER A 551 -19.09 22.01 5.05
CA SER A 551 -19.83 21.84 3.80
C SER A 551 -21.34 22.02 4.01
N PHE A 552 -21.93 22.96 3.27
CA PHE A 552 -23.36 22.88 2.97
C PHE A 552 -23.57 21.66 2.08
N GLU A 553 -24.21 20.62 2.63
CA GLU A 553 -24.65 19.49 1.84
C GLU A 553 -25.81 19.94 0.96
N SER A 554 -25.56 20.05 -0.35
CA SER A 554 -26.69 20.16 -1.27
C SER A 554 -27.46 18.83 -1.20
N PRO A 555 -28.80 18.85 -0.99
CA PRO A 555 -29.61 17.65 -1.18
C PRO A 555 -29.32 17.10 -2.58
N LYS A 556 -29.23 15.75 -2.70
CA LYS A 556 -28.86 14.99 -3.91
C LYS A 556 -29.19 15.80 -5.17
N ALA A 557 -28.19 16.47 -5.73
CA ALA A 557 -28.43 17.55 -6.68
C ALA A 557 -28.76 16.92 -8.03
N VAL A 558 -30.05 16.68 -8.26
CA VAL A 558 -30.59 16.48 -9.61
C VAL A 558 -30.58 17.82 -10.36
N ASP A 559 -30.67 18.92 -9.62
CA ASP A 559 -30.61 20.29 -10.13
C ASP A 559 -29.32 21.00 -9.67
N PRO A 560 -28.48 21.49 -10.59
CA PRO A 560 -27.25 22.21 -10.26
C PRO A 560 -27.46 23.65 -9.76
N ARG A 561 -28.65 24.25 -9.96
CA ARG A 561 -28.91 25.67 -9.63
C ARG A 561 -28.69 26.04 -8.15
N PRO A 562 -29.10 25.22 -7.15
CA PRO A 562 -28.83 25.54 -5.75
C PRO A 562 -27.34 25.67 -5.43
N ALA A 563 -26.50 24.80 -6.01
CA ALA A 563 -25.05 24.86 -5.81
C ALA A 563 -24.43 26.11 -6.45
N ILE A 564 -24.96 26.53 -7.60
CA ILE A 564 -24.55 27.76 -8.30
C ILE A 564 -24.92 29.01 -7.50
N GLN A 565 -26.15 29.08 -7.00
CA GLN A 565 -26.70 30.22 -6.28
C GLN A 565 -26.23 30.31 -4.82
N SER A 566 -25.72 29.20 -4.28
CA SER A 566 -25.24 29.13 -2.90
C SER A 566 -24.17 30.18 -2.62
N LYS A 567 -24.39 30.96 -1.56
CA LYS A 567 -23.42 31.93 -1.02
C LYS A 567 -22.38 31.27 -0.10
N HIS A 568 -22.54 29.97 0.23
CA HIS A 568 -21.61 29.27 1.10
C HIS A 568 -20.22 29.21 0.48
N GLN A 569 -19.20 29.31 1.34
CA GLN A 569 -17.82 29.29 0.90
C GLN A 569 -17.47 27.93 0.26
N SER A 570 -17.85 26.83 0.89
CA SER A 570 -17.75 25.47 0.34
C SER A 570 -19.13 24.89 0.04
N VAL A 571 -19.27 24.23 -1.11
CA VAL A 571 -20.49 23.50 -1.49
C VAL A 571 -20.10 22.08 -1.85
N SER A 572 -20.68 21.12 -1.13
CA SER A 572 -20.50 19.70 -1.42
C SER A 572 -21.64 19.18 -2.29
N VAL A 573 -21.29 18.49 -3.37
CA VAL A 573 -22.23 17.97 -4.35
C VAL A 573 -22.07 16.46 -4.50
N ARG A 574 -23.19 15.76 -4.29
CA ARG A 574 -23.39 14.36 -4.66
C ARG A 574 -24.28 14.32 -5.89
N TYR A 575 -23.69 14.50 -7.06
CA TYR A 575 -24.44 14.60 -8.30
C TYR A 575 -24.90 13.20 -8.74
N GLN A 576 -26.21 12.95 -8.68
CA GLN A 576 -26.81 11.67 -9.04
C GLN A 576 -28.04 11.91 -9.91
N SER A 577 -27.82 12.17 -11.20
CA SER A 577 -28.90 12.20 -12.19
C SER A 577 -28.77 11.03 -13.16
N TYR A 578 -29.91 10.57 -13.69
CA TYR A 578 -29.94 9.41 -14.60
C TYR A 578 -29.18 9.66 -15.93
N ASP A 579 -29.09 10.92 -16.35
CA ASP A 579 -28.38 11.39 -17.53
C ASP A 579 -26.97 11.93 -17.21
N ALA A 580 -26.53 11.83 -15.94
CA ALA A 580 -25.28 12.40 -15.45
C ALA A 580 -25.10 13.91 -15.75
N GLY A 581 -26.19 14.67 -15.83
CA GLY A 581 -26.17 16.12 -16.03
C GLY A 581 -26.00 16.53 -17.49
N GLN A 582 -26.08 15.57 -18.41
CA GLN A 582 -26.07 15.82 -19.84
C GLN A 582 -27.13 16.85 -20.24
N GLY A 583 -28.40 16.66 -19.85
CA GLY A 583 -29.50 17.53 -20.27
C GLY A 583 -29.30 18.98 -19.83
N TRP A 584 -28.79 19.20 -18.62
CA TRP A 584 -28.47 20.54 -18.14
C TRP A 584 -27.25 21.14 -18.84
N TYR A 585 -26.19 20.36 -19.04
CA TYR A 585 -25.01 20.88 -19.75
C TYR A 585 -25.38 21.29 -21.18
N ASP A 586 -26.14 20.45 -21.88
CA ASP A 586 -26.55 20.67 -23.27
C ASP A 586 -27.59 21.80 -23.40
N SER A 587 -28.43 22.05 -22.39
CA SER A 587 -29.35 23.19 -22.40
C SER A 587 -28.65 24.54 -22.18
N GLU A 588 -27.54 24.54 -21.44
CA GLU A 588 -26.76 25.74 -21.15
C GLU A 588 -25.66 26.01 -22.19
N LYS A 589 -25.35 25.04 -23.06
CA LYS A 589 -24.27 25.19 -24.04
C LYS A 589 -24.64 26.22 -25.10
N LYS A 590 -23.64 26.96 -25.59
CA LYS A 590 -23.83 27.82 -26.76
C LYS A 590 -23.89 26.96 -28.02
N GLU A 591 -24.49 27.47 -29.09
CA GLU A 591 -24.69 26.72 -30.34
C GLU A 591 -23.38 26.14 -30.90
N ALA A 592 -22.30 26.93 -30.90
CA ALA A 592 -20.97 26.52 -31.36
C ALA A 592 -20.17 25.63 -30.37
N GLU A 593 -20.70 25.35 -29.17
CA GLU A 593 -20.03 24.49 -28.20
C GLU A 593 -20.39 23.02 -28.44
N ALA A 594 -19.39 22.14 -28.29
CA ALA A 594 -19.58 20.70 -28.30
C ALA A 594 -20.62 20.27 -27.25
N THR A 595 -21.43 19.28 -27.62
CA THR A 595 -22.35 18.61 -26.69
C THR A 595 -21.57 17.91 -25.58
N PHE A 596 -22.26 17.56 -24.49
CA PHE A 596 -21.72 16.78 -23.39
C PHE A 596 -21.00 15.52 -23.88
N ASN A 597 -21.60 14.79 -24.81
CA ASN A 597 -21.08 13.53 -25.32
C ASN A 597 -19.81 13.71 -26.15
N GLU A 598 -19.79 14.72 -27.03
CA GLU A 598 -18.63 15.03 -27.86
C GLU A 598 -17.44 15.51 -27.03
N LEU A 599 -17.72 16.21 -25.93
CA LEU A 599 -16.73 16.84 -25.07
C LEU A 599 -16.14 15.89 -24.00
N TYR A 600 -16.88 14.87 -23.58
CA TYR A 600 -16.52 14.07 -22.41
C TYR A 600 -15.14 13.42 -22.51
N HIS A 601 -14.77 12.89 -23.68
CA HIS A 601 -13.47 12.27 -23.93
C HIS A 601 -12.31 13.22 -23.59
N ASP A 602 -12.39 14.46 -24.07
CA ASP A 602 -11.31 15.43 -23.91
C ASP A 602 -11.22 15.91 -22.45
N ILE A 603 -12.36 16.05 -21.78
CA ILE A 603 -12.40 16.33 -20.33
C ILE A 603 -11.76 15.17 -19.55
N TRP A 604 -12.09 13.92 -19.89
CA TRP A 604 -11.53 12.75 -19.22
C TRP A 604 -10.01 12.75 -19.30
N ARG A 605 -9.44 13.01 -20.49
CA ARG A 605 -7.98 13.12 -20.70
C ARG A 605 -7.33 14.28 -19.95
N VAL A 606 -8.07 15.35 -19.66
CA VAL A 606 -7.57 16.46 -18.84
C VAL A 606 -7.56 16.12 -17.36
N PHE A 607 -8.53 15.33 -16.88
CA PHE A 607 -8.69 15.02 -15.46
C PHE A 607 -7.96 13.78 -15.00
N PHE A 608 -7.91 12.73 -15.82
CA PHE A 608 -7.54 11.40 -15.35
C PHE A 608 -6.55 10.68 -16.25
N THR A 609 -5.66 9.95 -15.58
CA THR A 609 -4.87 8.85 -16.10
C THR A 609 -4.94 7.72 -15.07
N PRO A 610 -4.98 6.43 -15.47
CA PRO A 610 -5.01 5.34 -14.50
C PRO A 610 -3.78 5.35 -13.60
N ALA A 611 -3.96 4.95 -12.34
CA ALA A 611 -2.84 4.70 -11.43
C ALA A 611 -1.91 3.61 -12.01
N LEU A 612 -0.62 3.65 -11.66
CA LEU A 612 0.40 2.80 -12.27
C LEU A 612 0.06 1.29 -12.26
N PRO A 613 -0.47 0.70 -11.16
CA PRO A 613 -0.85 -0.71 -11.16
C PRO A 613 -1.94 -1.05 -12.19
N ILE A 614 -2.94 -0.17 -12.35
CA ILE A 614 -4.03 -0.33 -13.31
C ILE A 614 -3.52 -0.13 -14.74
N ALA A 615 -2.71 0.91 -14.96
CA ALA A 615 -2.10 1.19 -16.27
C ALA A 615 -1.26 -0.01 -16.75
N LYS A 616 -0.47 -0.60 -15.84
CA LYS A 616 0.30 -1.82 -16.11
C LYS A 616 -0.61 -3.00 -16.43
N ALA A 617 -1.64 -3.26 -15.63
CA ALA A 617 -2.57 -4.36 -15.85
C ALA A 617 -3.32 -4.25 -17.18
N ILE A 618 -3.75 -3.03 -17.57
CA ILE A 618 -4.34 -2.77 -18.88
C ILE A 618 -3.34 -3.13 -20.00
N LYS A 619 -2.10 -2.64 -19.90
CA LYS A 619 -1.05 -2.89 -20.91
C LYS A 619 -0.73 -4.38 -21.04
N ASP A 620 -0.52 -5.05 -19.92
CA ASP A 620 -0.21 -6.49 -19.87
C ASP A 620 -1.36 -7.28 -20.50
N PHE A 621 -2.60 -7.03 -20.06
CA PHE A 621 -3.78 -7.74 -20.59
C PHE A 621 -3.93 -7.53 -22.10
N MET A 622 -3.84 -6.28 -22.58
CA MET A 622 -3.98 -6.00 -24.01
C MET A 622 -2.85 -6.65 -24.83
N GLY A 623 -1.62 -6.62 -24.33
CA GLY A 623 -0.46 -7.25 -24.97
C GLY A 623 -0.57 -8.78 -25.04
N GLU A 624 -0.90 -9.42 -23.92
CA GLU A 624 -1.09 -10.89 -23.81
C GLU A 624 -2.21 -11.41 -24.72
N ASN A 625 -3.23 -10.57 -24.96
CA ASN A 625 -4.41 -10.93 -25.75
C ASN A 625 -4.38 -10.43 -27.19
N GLY A 626 -3.30 -9.76 -27.63
CA GLY A 626 -3.23 -9.18 -28.98
C GLY A 626 -4.31 -8.14 -29.27
N LEU A 627 -4.80 -7.45 -28.23
CA LEU A 627 -5.79 -6.38 -28.36
C LEU A 627 -5.10 -5.05 -28.67
N PHE A 628 -5.49 -4.43 -29.78
CA PHE A 628 -5.01 -3.10 -30.17
C PHE A 628 -6.15 -2.08 -30.11
N PRO A 629 -5.92 -0.86 -29.58
CA PRO A 629 -6.93 0.20 -29.59
C PRO A 629 -7.59 0.38 -30.96
N GLY A 630 -8.93 0.42 -31.00
CA GLY A 630 -9.71 0.57 -32.23
C GLY A 630 -9.82 -0.68 -33.12
N HIS A 631 -9.21 -1.82 -32.76
CA HIS A 631 -9.17 -3.03 -33.60
C HIS A 631 -10.12 -4.15 -33.15
N TYR A 632 -10.90 -3.93 -32.09
CA TYR A 632 -11.88 -4.87 -31.55
C TYR A 632 -13.19 -4.15 -31.21
N SER A 633 -14.27 -4.88 -30.98
CA SER A 633 -15.48 -4.30 -30.38
C SER A 633 -15.56 -4.65 -28.89
N SER A 634 -16.28 -3.84 -28.12
CA SER A 634 -16.48 -4.09 -26.69
C SER A 634 -17.95 -4.37 -26.40
N ALA A 635 -18.22 -5.30 -25.48
CA ALA A 635 -19.55 -5.64 -25.01
C ALA A 635 -19.61 -5.48 -23.50
N HIS A 636 -20.48 -4.58 -23.03
CA HIS A 636 -20.80 -4.44 -21.61
C HIS A 636 -22.15 -5.10 -21.30
N VAL A 637 -22.12 -6.22 -20.57
CA VAL A 637 -23.30 -7.01 -20.21
C VAL A 637 -23.54 -6.96 -18.70
N ARG A 638 -24.55 -6.19 -18.29
CA ARG A 638 -24.99 -6.06 -16.91
C ARG A 638 -26.25 -6.87 -16.68
N VAL A 639 -26.09 -8.01 -15.99
CA VAL A 639 -27.16 -8.97 -15.72
C VAL A 639 -27.67 -8.88 -14.28
N LEU A 640 -26.86 -8.42 -13.31
CA LEU A 640 -27.23 -8.34 -11.88
C LEU A 640 -27.70 -6.94 -11.43
N TYR A 641 -28.30 -6.18 -12.34
CA TYR A 641 -28.78 -4.83 -12.03
C TYR A 641 -29.91 -4.86 -10.99
N ALA A 642 -29.64 -4.32 -9.79
CA ALA A 642 -30.54 -4.30 -8.64
C ALA A 642 -31.05 -5.68 -8.19
N LEU A 643 -30.37 -6.76 -8.59
CA LEU A 643 -30.68 -8.13 -8.22
C LEU A 643 -29.42 -8.78 -7.66
N LYS A 644 -29.56 -9.64 -6.65
CA LYS A 644 -28.46 -10.48 -6.15
C LYS A 644 -28.19 -11.66 -7.09
N THR A 645 -29.24 -12.23 -7.67
CA THR A 645 -29.17 -13.34 -8.62
C THR A 645 -30.10 -13.10 -9.80
N THR A 646 -29.79 -13.69 -10.95
CA THR A 646 -30.65 -13.68 -12.14
C THR A 646 -30.72 -15.11 -12.70
N PRO A 647 -31.90 -15.61 -13.11
CA PRO A 647 -31.99 -16.96 -13.67
C PRO A 647 -31.06 -17.16 -14.87
N ILE A 648 -30.35 -18.29 -14.90
CA ILE A 648 -29.37 -18.63 -15.94
C ILE A 648 -29.92 -18.47 -17.37
N PRO A 649 -31.16 -18.89 -17.70
CA PRO A 649 -31.70 -18.69 -19.06
C PRO A 649 -31.76 -17.22 -19.48
N ARG A 650 -32.01 -16.31 -18.53
CA ARG A 650 -32.06 -14.87 -18.76
C ARG A 650 -30.65 -14.29 -18.92
N ILE A 651 -29.70 -14.70 -18.09
CA ILE A 651 -28.27 -14.35 -18.25
C ILE A 651 -27.81 -14.78 -19.64
N MET A 652 -28.07 -16.05 -19.99
CA MET A 652 -27.69 -16.60 -21.30
C MET A 652 -28.28 -15.82 -22.46
N ARG A 653 -29.58 -15.50 -22.42
CA ARG A 653 -30.24 -14.72 -23.48
C ARG A 653 -29.61 -13.33 -23.64
N TRP A 654 -29.27 -12.66 -22.54
CA TRP A 654 -28.71 -11.31 -22.56
C TRP A 654 -27.26 -11.29 -23.02
N THR A 655 -26.44 -12.21 -22.50
CA THR A 655 -25.04 -12.37 -22.93
C THR A 655 -24.95 -12.67 -24.41
N LYS A 656 -25.67 -13.69 -24.91
CA LYS A 656 -25.67 -14.06 -26.34
C LYS A 656 -26.09 -12.89 -27.23
N ASN A 657 -27.13 -12.17 -26.83
CA ASN A 657 -27.56 -11.00 -27.59
C ASN A 657 -26.50 -9.89 -27.61
N GLY A 658 -25.85 -9.61 -26.47
CA GLY A 658 -24.81 -8.59 -26.42
C GLY A 658 -23.63 -8.90 -27.31
N LEU A 659 -23.22 -10.17 -27.35
CA LEU A 659 -22.16 -10.63 -28.24
C LEU A 659 -22.57 -10.60 -29.72
N ASN A 660 -23.80 -11.03 -30.05
CA ASN A 660 -24.35 -10.88 -31.40
C ASN A 660 -24.32 -9.42 -31.86
N CYS A 661 -24.77 -8.49 -31.01
CA CYS A 661 -24.75 -7.07 -31.35
C CYS A 661 -23.33 -6.51 -31.47
N ALA A 662 -22.40 -6.92 -30.60
CA ALA A 662 -21.00 -6.54 -30.73
C ALA A 662 -20.37 -7.08 -32.03
N SER A 663 -20.74 -8.29 -32.46
CA SER A 663 -20.30 -8.86 -33.73
C SER A 663 -20.80 -8.05 -34.94
N HIS A 664 -21.99 -7.45 -34.90
CA HIS A 664 -22.45 -6.53 -35.95
C HIS A 664 -21.64 -5.24 -36.01
N LEU A 665 -21.19 -4.72 -34.85
CA LEU A 665 -20.41 -3.48 -34.81
C LEU A 665 -19.06 -3.66 -35.49
N ARG A 666 -18.45 -4.84 -35.36
CA ARG A 666 -17.17 -5.19 -36.00
C ARG A 666 -17.14 -6.67 -36.41
N PRO A 667 -17.73 -7.01 -37.56
CA PRO A 667 -17.78 -8.39 -38.01
C PRO A 667 -16.40 -9.02 -38.19
N GLY A 668 -16.23 -10.23 -37.67
CA GLY A 668 -14.98 -10.99 -37.76
C GLY A 668 -13.80 -10.44 -36.93
N LYS A 669 -13.99 -9.40 -36.12
CA LYS A 669 -12.95 -8.87 -35.21
C LYS A 669 -13.11 -9.42 -33.79
N PRO A 670 -12.02 -9.40 -32.98
CA PRO A 670 -12.12 -9.78 -31.57
C PRO A 670 -13.17 -8.96 -30.82
N ILE A 671 -13.74 -9.55 -29.78
CA ILE A 671 -14.69 -8.89 -28.87
C ILE A 671 -14.11 -8.93 -27.46
N PHE A 672 -14.03 -7.78 -26.79
CA PHE A 672 -13.79 -7.71 -25.36
C PHE A 672 -15.12 -7.66 -24.60
N LEU A 673 -15.31 -8.52 -23.60
CA LEU A 673 -16.52 -8.54 -22.78
C LEU A 673 -16.21 -8.14 -21.33
N ALA A 674 -16.99 -7.20 -20.80
CA ALA A 674 -17.07 -6.90 -19.36
C ALA A 674 -18.48 -7.19 -18.83
N SER A 675 -18.57 -7.82 -17.67
CA SER A 675 -19.85 -8.23 -17.06
C SER A 675 -19.80 -8.23 -15.54
N ASP A 676 -20.93 -7.94 -14.90
CA ASP A 676 -21.10 -8.02 -13.44
C ASP A 676 -21.44 -9.44 -12.94
N SER A 677 -21.26 -10.46 -13.77
CA SER A 677 -21.59 -11.86 -13.45
C SER A 677 -20.58 -12.82 -14.07
N HIS A 678 -20.04 -13.69 -13.23
CA HIS A 678 -19.17 -14.80 -13.64
C HIS A 678 -19.90 -15.80 -14.55
N GLN A 679 -21.18 -16.08 -14.30
CA GLN A 679 -21.96 -16.95 -15.19
C GLN A 679 -22.09 -16.33 -16.60
N ALA A 680 -22.20 -15.01 -16.71
CA ALA A 680 -22.25 -14.34 -18.00
C ALA A 680 -20.92 -14.42 -18.76
N THR A 681 -19.77 -14.38 -18.07
CA THR A 681 -18.45 -14.55 -18.71
C THR A 681 -18.27 -15.98 -19.20
N GLN A 682 -18.61 -16.99 -18.39
CA GLN A 682 -18.59 -18.41 -18.81
C GLN A 682 -19.47 -18.67 -20.04
N ILE A 683 -20.71 -18.17 -20.03
CA ILE A 683 -21.62 -18.32 -21.17
C ILE A 683 -21.05 -17.65 -22.42
N ALA A 684 -20.35 -16.52 -22.27
CA ALA A 684 -19.74 -15.83 -23.38
C ALA A 684 -18.61 -16.65 -24.01
N GLU A 685 -17.72 -17.24 -23.21
CA GLU A 685 -16.65 -18.11 -23.70
C GLU A 685 -17.21 -19.34 -24.42
N GLU A 686 -18.21 -20.02 -23.84
CA GLU A 686 -18.88 -21.14 -24.49
C GLU A 686 -19.54 -20.74 -25.80
N TYR A 687 -20.18 -19.58 -25.83
CA TYR A 687 -20.82 -19.07 -27.04
C TYR A 687 -19.79 -18.69 -28.11
N ALA A 688 -18.66 -18.10 -27.71
CA ALA A 688 -17.53 -17.78 -28.59
C ALA A 688 -16.98 -19.03 -29.27
N LYS A 689 -16.74 -20.09 -28.49
CA LYS A 689 -16.27 -21.40 -28.99
C LYS A 689 -17.22 -21.96 -30.05
N LYS A 690 -18.54 -21.91 -29.79
CA LYS A 690 -19.57 -22.34 -30.76
C LYS A 690 -19.63 -21.48 -32.03
N ARG A 691 -19.11 -20.25 -31.98
CA ARG A 691 -19.04 -19.32 -33.12
C ARG A 691 -17.67 -19.27 -33.78
N ASN A 692 -16.71 -20.10 -33.34
CA ASN A 692 -15.33 -20.08 -33.84
C ASN A 692 -14.73 -18.66 -33.85
N THR A 693 -14.90 -17.92 -32.75
CA THR A 693 -14.39 -16.56 -32.59
C THR A 693 -13.64 -16.42 -31.27
N THR A 694 -12.77 -15.41 -31.19
CA THR A 694 -12.10 -15.04 -29.96
C THR A 694 -12.90 -13.99 -29.20
N ILE A 695 -13.19 -14.27 -27.93
CA ILE A 695 -13.69 -13.29 -26.97
C ILE A 695 -12.65 -13.19 -25.86
N HIS A 696 -12.29 -11.96 -25.51
CA HIS A 696 -11.36 -11.66 -24.43
C HIS A 696 -12.13 -11.14 -23.22
N ILE A 697 -11.78 -11.66 -22.05
CA ILE A 697 -12.38 -11.31 -20.77
C ILE A 697 -11.20 -11.06 -19.83
N HIS A 698 -11.19 -9.91 -19.15
CA HIS A 698 -10.18 -9.60 -18.13
C HIS A 698 -10.25 -10.68 -17.04
N PRO A 699 -9.10 -11.21 -16.57
CA PRO A 699 -8.91 -12.62 -16.24
C PRO A 699 -9.96 -13.19 -15.31
N ASN A 700 -10.10 -14.52 -15.41
CA ASN A 700 -10.98 -15.42 -14.66
C ASN A 700 -10.85 -15.31 -13.13
N ASN A 701 -11.09 -14.13 -12.59
CA ASN A 701 -11.45 -13.97 -11.21
C ASN A 701 -12.76 -14.75 -11.03
N PRO A 702 -12.81 -15.76 -10.16
CA PRO A 702 -14.06 -16.45 -9.85
C PRO A 702 -15.13 -15.44 -9.39
N ASP A 703 -14.69 -14.31 -8.84
CA ASP A 703 -15.55 -13.23 -8.41
C ASP A 703 -15.75 -12.18 -9.53
N PRO A 704 -17.00 -11.75 -9.79
CA PRO A 704 -17.25 -10.66 -10.73
C PRO A 704 -16.63 -9.34 -10.22
N PRO A 705 -16.32 -8.39 -11.14
CA PRO A 705 -15.80 -7.08 -10.75
C PRO A 705 -16.65 -6.42 -9.67
N LEU A 706 -15.97 -5.91 -8.64
CA LEU A 706 -16.65 -5.33 -7.50
C LEU A 706 -17.30 -3.99 -7.83
N HIS A 707 -18.58 -3.88 -7.51
CA HIS A 707 -19.33 -2.65 -7.60
C HIS A 707 -18.95 -1.70 -6.46
N LEU A 708 -18.44 -0.50 -6.77
CA LEU A 708 -18.08 0.51 -5.76
C LEU A 708 -19.28 1.06 -4.96
N ASP A 709 -20.51 0.86 -5.46
CA ASP A 709 -21.77 1.17 -4.77
C ASP A 709 -22.27 0.05 -3.86
N LYS A 710 -21.89 -1.20 -4.15
CA LYS A 710 -22.30 -2.39 -3.41
C LYS A 710 -21.17 -2.97 -2.58
N ALA A 711 -20.30 -2.12 -2.05
CA ALA A 711 -19.53 -2.50 -0.88
C ALA A 711 -20.53 -2.63 0.28
N GLU A 712 -21.34 -3.71 0.27
CA GLU A 712 -22.39 -4.05 1.24
C GLU A 712 -21.79 -4.21 2.66
N ASP A 713 -20.46 -4.18 2.76
CA ASP A 713 -19.62 -4.40 3.93
C ASP A 713 -19.09 -3.13 4.62
N VAL A 714 -19.30 -1.91 4.11
CA VAL A 714 -18.69 -0.72 4.77
C VAL A 714 -19.40 -0.39 6.11
N ASN A 715 -20.68 -0.71 6.21
CA ASN A 715 -21.46 -0.49 7.45
C ASN A 715 -21.47 -1.74 8.34
N ASP A 716 -21.11 -2.91 7.79
CA ASP A 716 -20.91 -4.11 8.58
C ASP A 716 -19.46 -4.12 9.07
N HIS A 717 -19.25 -3.60 10.29
CA HIS A 717 -17.92 -3.60 10.91
C HIS A 717 -17.32 -5.00 11.12
N SER A 718 -18.07 -6.08 10.85
CA SER A 718 -17.58 -7.45 10.95
C SER A 718 -16.84 -7.94 9.70
N THR A 719 -17.09 -7.35 8.53
CA THR A 719 -16.41 -7.75 7.29
C THR A 719 -15.15 -6.89 7.06
N PRO A 720 -13.97 -7.52 6.85
CA PRO A 720 -12.74 -6.78 6.61
C PRO A 720 -12.91 -5.81 5.43
N ARG A 721 -12.51 -4.55 5.63
CA ARG A 721 -12.50 -3.56 4.55
C ARG A 721 -11.66 -4.10 3.40
N ARG A 722 -12.28 -4.23 2.23
CA ARG A 722 -11.60 -4.66 1.01
C ARG A 722 -10.47 -3.69 0.67
N SER A 723 -9.39 -4.24 0.14
CA SER A 723 -8.24 -3.47 -0.32
C SER A 723 -8.61 -2.68 -1.58
N PRO A 724 -7.95 -1.54 -1.88
CA PRO A 724 -8.17 -0.83 -3.13
C PRO A 724 -7.95 -1.72 -4.36
N SER A 725 -6.97 -2.63 -4.31
CA SER A 725 -6.68 -3.58 -5.39
C SER A 725 -7.85 -4.49 -5.77
N ASP A 726 -8.77 -4.77 -4.84
CA ASP A 726 -9.96 -5.59 -5.12
C ASP A 726 -10.93 -4.90 -6.09
N TYR A 727 -10.77 -3.59 -6.32
CA TYR A 727 -11.58 -2.79 -7.24
C TYR A 727 -10.87 -2.45 -8.56
N TYR A 728 -9.62 -2.88 -8.76
CA TYR A 728 -8.86 -2.55 -9.97
C TYR A 728 -9.52 -3.07 -11.25
N ASP A 729 -10.12 -4.26 -11.21
CA ASP A 729 -10.80 -4.87 -12.36
C ASP A 729 -11.89 -3.97 -12.94
N THR A 730 -12.55 -3.15 -12.11
CA THR A 730 -13.47 -2.13 -12.60
C THR A 730 -12.73 -1.18 -13.53
N PHE A 731 -11.69 -0.49 -13.05
CA PHE A 731 -11.02 0.49 -13.90
C PHE A 731 -10.31 -0.13 -15.10
N ILE A 732 -9.78 -1.36 -14.96
CA ILE A 732 -9.16 -2.08 -16.08
C ILE A 732 -10.20 -2.36 -17.19
N ASP A 733 -11.34 -2.97 -16.84
CA ASP A 733 -12.44 -3.23 -17.78
C ASP A 733 -12.94 -1.94 -18.45
N LEU A 734 -13.05 -0.85 -17.68
CA LEU A 734 -13.49 0.45 -18.19
C LEU A 734 -12.58 0.93 -19.32
N TYR A 735 -11.26 0.92 -19.10
CA TYR A 735 -10.29 1.40 -20.08
C TYR A 735 -10.22 0.47 -21.29
N ILE A 736 -10.20 -0.86 -21.10
CA ILE A 736 -10.20 -1.80 -22.23
C ILE A 736 -11.47 -1.63 -23.07
N MET A 737 -12.65 -1.45 -22.46
CA MET A 737 -13.84 -1.12 -23.23
C MET A 737 -13.75 0.22 -23.98
N ALA A 738 -13.16 1.24 -23.34
CA ALA A 738 -12.94 2.54 -23.98
C ALA A 738 -11.97 2.46 -25.17
N PHE A 739 -11.03 1.51 -25.13
CA PHE A 739 -10.08 1.22 -26.21
C PHE A 739 -10.67 0.43 -27.39
N GLY A 740 -11.85 -0.19 -27.27
CA GLY A 740 -12.51 -0.85 -28.42
C GLY A 740 -12.74 0.13 -29.58
N GLN A 741 -13.32 -0.25 -30.72
CA GLN A 741 -13.76 0.72 -31.73
C GLN A 741 -15.16 1.22 -31.46
N CYS A 742 -16.01 0.28 -31.03
CA CYS A 742 -17.45 0.41 -30.87
C CYS A 742 -17.86 -0.34 -29.61
N VAL A 743 -18.92 0.13 -28.95
CA VAL A 743 -19.34 -0.45 -27.66
C VAL A 743 -20.82 -0.88 -27.72
N PHE A 744 -21.07 -2.17 -27.47
CA PHE A 744 -22.39 -2.66 -27.11
C PHE A 744 -22.64 -2.41 -25.63
N ILE A 745 -23.80 -1.82 -25.29
CA ILE A 745 -24.13 -1.40 -23.94
C ILE A 745 -25.50 -1.95 -23.55
N SER A 746 -25.51 -2.73 -22.47
CA SER A 746 -26.73 -3.20 -21.83
C SER A 746 -27.26 -2.20 -20.77
N LYS A 747 -27.77 -2.66 -19.62
CA LYS A 747 -28.38 -1.78 -18.59
C LYS A 747 -27.31 -1.09 -17.75
N GLY A 748 -27.60 0.15 -17.33
CA GLY A 748 -26.76 0.94 -16.42
C GLY A 748 -25.85 1.94 -17.13
N GLY A 749 -25.15 2.76 -16.34
CA GLY A 749 -24.31 3.85 -16.85
C GLY A 749 -22.90 3.43 -17.30
N TYR A 750 -22.43 2.25 -16.88
CA TYR A 750 -21.02 1.87 -16.98
C TYR A 750 -20.49 1.66 -18.41
N GLY A 751 -21.15 0.83 -19.22
CA GLY A 751 -20.76 0.69 -20.63
C GLY A 751 -20.87 2.00 -21.41
N HIS A 752 -21.91 2.80 -21.13
CA HIS A 752 -22.06 4.12 -21.74
C HIS A 752 -20.94 5.08 -21.33
N TRP A 753 -20.47 5.00 -20.08
CA TRP A 753 -19.30 5.73 -19.62
C TRP A 753 -18.03 5.34 -20.39
N ALA A 754 -17.77 4.04 -20.58
CA ALA A 754 -16.64 3.58 -21.41
C ALA A 754 -16.71 4.14 -22.84
N ASN A 755 -17.92 4.20 -23.42
CA ASN A 755 -18.13 4.78 -24.74
C ASN A 755 -17.81 6.29 -24.80
N LEU A 756 -18.21 7.04 -23.76
CA LEU A 756 -17.87 8.46 -23.63
C LEU A 756 -16.36 8.67 -23.48
N ILE A 757 -15.70 7.83 -22.66
CA ILE A 757 -14.24 7.86 -22.48
C ILE A 757 -13.52 7.52 -23.79
N GLY A 758 -14.04 6.64 -24.63
CA GLY A 758 -13.40 6.31 -25.91
C GLY A 758 -13.69 7.31 -27.05
N GLY A 759 -14.46 8.37 -26.83
CA GLY A 759 -14.67 9.49 -27.77
C GLY A 759 -15.48 9.20 -29.05
N ASN A 760 -15.64 7.94 -29.45
CA ASN A 760 -16.50 7.54 -30.58
C ASN A 760 -17.94 7.33 -30.12
N THR A 761 -18.70 8.41 -29.95
CA THR A 761 -20.06 8.34 -29.43
C THR A 761 -21.10 7.89 -30.45
N THR A 762 -20.73 7.78 -31.73
CA THR A 762 -21.62 7.34 -32.81
C THR A 762 -21.62 5.82 -32.99
N CYS A 763 -20.51 5.14 -32.69
CA CYS A 763 -20.42 3.68 -32.81
C CYS A 763 -20.84 2.94 -31.52
N ILE A 764 -22.13 3.03 -31.20
CA ILE A 764 -22.74 2.46 -30.00
C ILE A 764 -23.98 1.64 -30.36
N TYR A 765 -24.13 0.46 -29.76
CA TYR A 765 -25.39 -0.28 -29.76
C TYR A 765 -25.97 -0.40 -28.36
N LYS A 766 -27.12 0.21 -28.11
CA LYS A 766 -27.80 0.14 -26.81
C LYS A 766 -28.90 -0.93 -26.84
N GLN A 767 -28.83 -1.87 -25.91
CA GLN A 767 -29.90 -2.87 -25.75
C GLN A 767 -31.17 -2.19 -25.18
N LYS A 768 -32.24 -2.17 -25.98
CA LYS A 768 -33.57 -1.74 -25.54
C LYS A 768 -34.28 -2.91 -24.86
N ARG A 769 -35.04 -2.64 -23.80
CA ARG A 769 -35.76 -3.67 -23.02
C ARG A 769 -37.26 -3.38 -23.00
N ALA A 770 -38.05 -4.43 -23.16
CA ALA A 770 -39.48 -4.47 -22.84
C ALA A 770 -39.67 -5.18 -21.49
N LYS A 771 -40.87 -5.05 -20.90
CA LYS A 771 -41.27 -5.88 -19.74
C LYS A 771 -41.08 -7.39 -20.02
N SER A 772 -41.21 -7.82 -21.28
CA SER A 772 -41.10 -9.21 -21.76
C SER A 772 -39.70 -9.65 -22.24
N GLY A 773 -38.67 -8.79 -22.25
CA GLY A 773 -37.33 -9.19 -22.66
C GLY A 773 -36.55 -8.16 -23.50
N ILE A 774 -35.77 -8.66 -24.46
CA ILE A 774 -34.95 -7.84 -25.38
C ILE A 774 -35.84 -7.34 -26.53
N GLN A 775 -35.90 -6.03 -26.76
CA GLN A 775 -36.71 -5.44 -27.85
C GLN A 775 -36.00 -5.51 -29.21
N ASN A 776 -34.67 -5.41 -29.21
CA ASN A 776 -33.85 -5.32 -30.41
C ASN A 776 -32.81 -6.46 -30.42
N PRO A 777 -33.24 -7.71 -30.70
CA PRO A 777 -32.32 -8.82 -30.77
C PRO A 777 -31.39 -8.68 -31.97
N CYS A 778 -30.13 -9.10 -31.80
CA CYS A 778 -29.15 -9.18 -32.88
C CYS A 778 -28.91 -10.64 -33.27
N ASN A 779 -28.67 -10.88 -34.55
CA ASN A 779 -28.06 -12.12 -35.05
C ASN A 779 -26.52 -12.01 -35.04
N TRP A 780 -25.81 -13.14 -35.09
CA TRP A 780 -24.35 -13.13 -35.18
C TRP A 780 -23.91 -12.86 -36.62
N THR A 781 -22.85 -12.07 -36.82
CA THR A 781 -22.31 -11.76 -38.16
C THR A 781 -20.88 -12.26 -38.30
N PHE A 782 -20.65 -13.09 -39.33
CA PHE A 782 -19.34 -13.67 -39.64
C PHE A 782 -18.56 -12.90 -40.71
N ALA A 783 -19.26 -12.23 -41.63
CA ALA A 783 -18.64 -11.61 -42.80
C ALA A 783 -17.78 -10.43 -42.38
N ALA A 784 -16.46 -10.49 -42.57
CA ALA A 784 -15.61 -9.32 -42.44
C ALA A 784 -16.13 -8.26 -43.41
N ASP A 785 -16.71 -7.19 -42.88
CA ASP A 785 -17.11 -6.06 -43.69
C ASP A 785 -15.82 -5.52 -44.33
N THR A 786 -15.69 -5.68 -45.65
CA THR A 786 -14.52 -5.21 -46.41
C THR A 786 -14.59 -3.71 -46.63
N THR A 787 -15.66 -3.05 -46.19
CA THR A 787 -15.79 -1.61 -46.25
C THR A 787 -14.72 -0.95 -45.37
N PRO A 788 -13.78 -0.18 -45.93
CA PRO A 788 -12.80 0.55 -45.14
C PRO A 788 -13.52 1.57 -44.25
N HIS A 789 -13.54 1.32 -42.94
CA HIS A 789 -14.07 2.28 -41.99
C HIS A 789 -13.03 3.40 -41.77
N GLU A 790 -13.19 4.52 -42.48
CA GLU A 790 -12.26 5.67 -42.48
C GLU A 790 -12.17 6.45 -41.16
N ASN A 791 -13.02 6.15 -40.16
CA ASN A 791 -12.93 6.75 -38.83
C ASN A 791 -12.27 5.78 -37.85
N LEU A 792 -10.96 5.58 -37.99
CA LEU A 792 -10.17 4.89 -36.97
C LEU A 792 -10.29 5.68 -35.66
N ARG A 793 -10.69 4.98 -34.60
CA ARG A 793 -10.70 5.52 -33.24
C ARG A 793 -9.27 5.92 -32.86
N ILE A 794 -9.16 6.91 -31.97
CA ILE A 794 -7.94 7.44 -31.36
C ILE A 794 -6.78 6.42 -31.38
N THR A 795 -5.82 6.63 -32.27
CA THR A 795 -4.52 5.95 -32.25
C THR A 795 -3.59 6.55 -31.19
N GLU A 796 -3.98 7.69 -30.61
CA GLU A 796 -3.26 8.30 -29.50
C GLU A 796 -3.40 7.47 -28.22
N ALA A 797 -2.40 7.53 -27.34
CA ALA A 797 -2.49 6.92 -26.03
C ALA A 797 -3.66 7.54 -25.23
N LEU A 798 -4.61 6.71 -24.79
CA LEU A 798 -5.74 7.15 -23.95
C LEU A 798 -5.30 7.63 -22.57
N PHE A 799 -4.09 7.29 -22.16
CA PHE A 799 -3.49 7.82 -20.95
C PHE A 799 -2.04 8.21 -21.19
N ASN A 800 -1.72 9.44 -20.79
CA ASN A 800 -0.36 9.95 -20.70
C ASN A 800 0.32 9.35 -19.47
N GLU A 801 1.65 9.42 -19.42
CA GLU A 801 2.34 9.13 -18.18
C GLU A 801 1.71 9.95 -17.03
N PRO A 802 1.47 9.31 -15.87
CA PRO A 802 1.01 10.05 -14.71
C PRO A 802 1.96 11.20 -14.43
N VAL A 803 1.49 12.23 -13.74
CA VAL A 803 2.42 13.08 -13.01
C VAL A 803 3.10 12.16 -11.98
N LEU A 804 4.17 11.47 -12.41
CA LEU A 804 5.26 11.16 -11.53
C LEU A 804 5.59 12.50 -10.90
N GLN A 805 5.45 12.58 -9.59
CA GLN A 805 5.83 13.80 -8.87
C GLN A 805 7.16 14.27 -9.46
N ALA A 806 7.17 15.48 -10.03
CA ALA A 806 8.38 16.29 -10.14
C ALA A 806 8.74 16.80 -8.74
N ALA A 807 8.87 15.81 -7.86
CA ALA A 807 9.44 15.70 -6.55
C ALA A 807 9.76 14.20 -6.51
N ARG A 808 10.79 13.85 -7.27
CA ARG A 808 11.62 12.66 -7.16
C ARG A 808 13.04 13.18 -7.08
#